data_AF-A0A244E227-F1
#
_entry.id   AF-A0A244E227-F1
#
_cell.length_a   1.000
_cell.length_b   1.000
_cell.length_c   1.000
_cell.angle_alpha   90.00
_cell.angle_beta   90.00
_cell.angle_gamma   90.00
#
_symmetry.space_group_name_H-M   'P 1'
#
loop_
_entity.id
_entity.type
_entity.pdbx_description
1 polymer ?
#
loop_
_entity_poly.entity_id
_entity_poly.type
_entity_poly.pdbx_seq_one_letter_code
_entity_poly.pdbx_strand_id
1 'polypeptide(L)'
;MDITHPADAGITLTFDEGVWEADPAPTTRVAPFIGGMGGTPIASAPTAGLPANPDFDWLVGQLSSEWGVSKRELPELVRRPGASTRALDLTTTPMVTVDLAADESATLLVECEGVVAWQFADAIETPNPSAVGTTRASMAPARRARFVVQAPGAATATAQQQRNVFADWMLERVKVVVLKYIATQAASVIVNQLEKKKRIGPVIVAADKEAVDWDKPENFAEVSLPNANARVLLLVHGTFSSTAGAFGDLRATRWGQALLKEADAKYDALIGYDHRTLSVEPSENASGLYEALKTLNSPQPPTIDIVCHSRGALVTRFLIEKILPRAPWQPHIGKVIFVGSTNAGTELARPENWHALLDLLTNLALAGRKALTLLGAPQAGFAAGELVEGIGDFVRYLVDAAVEHKRAPGLAAMDPGGAFVLDINQLETDAPRPKGAQYYSIVSSFRPILVDAERSEPKEFPRRLALMLANGFIGALMKNAGNDLVVNVGSMSSIDPVAGNYIKDTQDFGTNPLVYHTNYFVQPETVDAIADWLDLAPVRAVKAVNAELMDPRIVVVESSTLVKEALQKASDEGAHFVVFRRSDPDYPGTLHYTPNLDELRRAHPDASMGEALHVRESRCSRVVPNGPFLRSLEGRTPLEADEFLPEYSRRAVVVEGDRPVAVIPTDDAALDVLTHATEPPVRFTRGVTRSFEGTFPTSPLVEGSTPIPPVTSPTEPVVCNINAEMPPTVMVGSRATVTVTLSADEITITPGALAQSTAVKLQKRPITIEVVPRVGFHLASALIEDSRATLPEPPTSGNPCVLDVDVIATNEGSGEIWVIVRQGAVRSVTLSLRPQILGSSTTIAAPPLAAQGTIQNGDDLPDVATLEITQQRNGDETRFRYSIDIPEVAFNRFESPAIIGDLQLWVRKLYHDIEQAWLGSAGNREIFNDNLKARGAALFKELVPPPLADLLWRLYREGKLKSVLVRSDEPFVPWEIARLDDPAIPESPDGCFLGELGLCRWLYGAVPPPRIRVRPGRMQYVVPHYPEPRFRLRAAEQVEEPMLVALGAKRVEPHYRDVTATLQSGGFDLLHFAGHGVADGSSIDGAAVLLEGSYAQAGGAQRYVTEPLAAPVVARKAKLRGPDNNRPLVVLNACQVGRLGFNLTSLGGFAPAFLGARVGESNSVGEAGAFVSCLWSVGDEPASHFARALYQALQVQGGTTMGRAVTIARAAARSAGDATWLSYAVYAHPNCLLEFTP
;
A
#
# COMPACT_ATOMS: atom_id res chain seq x y z
N MET A 1 -9.87 -17.03 -49.00
CA MET A 1 -11.19 -16.44 -48.79
C MET A 1 -10.99 -14.95 -48.74
N ASP A 2 -11.35 -14.27 -49.82
CA ASP A 2 -11.56 -12.83 -49.87
C ASP A 2 -12.80 -12.40 -49.07
N ILE A 3 -12.68 -11.29 -48.32
CA ILE A 3 -13.70 -10.44 -47.69
C ILE A 3 -13.06 -9.04 -47.50
N THR A 4 -13.54 -7.89 -48.00
CA THR A 4 -14.57 -7.58 -49.02
C THR A 4 -14.25 -6.25 -49.73
N HIS A 5 -15.00 -5.92 -50.80
CA HIS A 5 -15.08 -4.58 -51.42
C HIS A 5 -15.87 -3.55 -50.53
N PRO A 6 -15.92 -2.23 -50.83
CA PRO A 6 -14.81 -1.28 -50.73
C PRO A 6 -15.29 0.05 -50.10
N ALA A 7 -15.48 0.11 -48.78
CA ALA A 7 -15.80 1.35 -48.05
C ALA A 7 -14.75 1.70 -46.96
N ASP A 8 -13.82 0.79 -46.70
CA ASP A 8 -12.95 0.75 -45.51
C ASP A 8 -11.59 1.45 -45.68
N ALA A 9 -11.39 2.17 -46.79
CA ALA A 9 -10.12 2.39 -47.49
C ALA A 9 -9.07 3.34 -46.83
N GLY A 10 -9.03 3.43 -45.50
CA GLY A 10 -8.09 4.31 -44.80
C GLY A 10 -7.63 3.86 -43.40
N ILE A 11 -7.93 2.65 -42.95
CA ILE A 11 -7.32 2.08 -41.75
C ILE A 11 -6.91 0.64 -42.04
N THR A 12 -5.64 0.31 -41.77
CA THR A 12 -5.05 -1.01 -41.99
C THR A 12 -4.56 -1.57 -40.66
N LEU A 13 -5.05 -2.75 -40.30
CA LEU A 13 -4.48 -3.58 -39.24
C LEU A 13 -3.36 -4.43 -39.85
N THR A 14 -2.15 -4.34 -39.30
CA THR A 14 -1.01 -5.16 -39.70
C THR A 14 -0.53 -6.00 -38.53
N PHE A 15 -0.45 -7.30 -38.76
CA PHE A 15 0.13 -8.29 -37.87
C PHE A 15 1.21 -9.04 -38.65
N ASP A 16 2.36 -9.29 -38.04
CA ASP A 16 3.30 -10.28 -38.57
C ASP A 16 2.68 -11.70 -38.48
N GLU A 17 3.16 -12.62 -39.31
CA GLU A 17 2.56 -13.95 -39.46
C GLU A 17 2.59 -14.80 -38.17
N GLY A 18 1.54 -14.71 -37.33
CA GLY A 18 1.13 -15.82 -36.46
C GLY A 18 0.92 -15.60 -34.95
N VAL A 19 0.52 -14.42 -34.45
CA VAL A 19 0.21 -14.25 -33.00
C VAL A 19 -1.18 -13.66 -32.69
N TRP A 20 -1.56 -12.56 -33.35
CA TRP A 20 -2.82 -11.83 -33.12
C TRP A 20 -3.72 -11.83 -34.34
N GLU A 21 -5.03 -11.95 -34.14
CA GLU A 21 -6.05 -11.88 -35.20
C GLU A 21 -7.20 -10.96 -34.79
N ALA A 22 -7.86 -10.39 -35.80
CA ALA A 22 -9.15 -9.73 -35.64
C ALA A 22 -10.26 -10.79 -35.47
N ASP A 23 -11.09 -10.66 -34.43
CA ASP A 23 -12.25 -11.55 -34.23
C ASP A 23 -13.19 -11.45 -35.45
N PRO A 24 -13.44 -12.54 -36.20
CA PRO A 24 -14.34 -12.49 -37.34
C PRO A 24 -15.77 -12.24 -36.86
N ALA A 25 -16.22 -10.99 -37.04
CA ALA A 25 -17.54 -10.52 -36.66
C ALA A 25 -18.66 -11.53 -37.02
N PRO A 26 -19.70 -11.67 -36.17
CA PRO A 26 -20.72 -12.70 -36.34
C PRO A 26 -21.48 -12.52 -37.65
N THR A 27 -21.07 -13.26 -38.68
CA THR A 27 -21.77 -13.30 -39.95
C THR A 27 -23.10 -14.02 -39.76
N THR A 28 -24.19 -13.26 -39.71
CA THR A 28 -25.57 -13.77 -39.78
C THR A 28 -25.83 -14.42 -41.14
N ARG A 29 -25.31 -15.63 -41.34
CA ARG A 29 -25.68 -16.50 -42.44
C ARG A 29 -27.10 -17.03 -42.20
N VAL A 30 -28.08 -16.35 -42.80
CA VAL A 30 -29.39 -16.91 -43.04
C VAL A 30 -29.23 -18.11 -43.98
N ALA A 31 -29.36 -19.33 -43.44
CA ALA A 31 -29.37 -20.55 -44.24
C ALA A 31 -30.79 -20.78 -44.83
N PRO A 32 -30.92 -21.14 -46.12
CA PRO A 32 -32.22 -21.41 -46.71
C PRO A 32 -32.78 -22.75 -46.24
N PHE A 33 -34.09 -22.77 -46.00
CA PHE A 33 -34.83 -23.93 -45.49
C PHE A 33 -35.08 -24.96 -46.61
N ILE A 34 -34.40 -26.11 -46.58
CA ILE A 34 -34.77 -27.32 -47.34
C ILE A 34 -34.56 -28.54 -46.42
N GLY A 35 -35.60 -29.38 -46.27
CA GLY A 35 -35.65 -30.43 -45.25
C GLY A 35 -35.05 -31.79 -45.66
N GLY A 36 -34.75 -32.63 -44.66
CA GLY A 36 -34.30 -34.01 -44.82
C GLY A 36 -33.97 -34.64 -43.47
N MET A 37 -34.57 -35.80 -43.17
CA MET A 37 -34.55 -36.47 -41.86
C MET A 37 -33.16 -36.78 -41.26
N GLY A 38 -33.08 -36.70 -39.93
CA GLY A 38 -32.41 -37.73 -39.11
C GLY A 38 -30.96 -37.50 -38.67
N GLY A 39 -30.77 -36.77 -37.56
CA GLY A 39 -29.51 -36.75 -36.82
C GLY A 39 -29.52 -35.76 -35.65
N THR A 40 -29.33 -36.23 -34.41
CA THR A 40 -29.17 -35.38 -33.23
C THR A 40 -27.86 -34.59 -33.28
N PRO A 41 -27.88 -33.24 -33.26
CA PRO A 41 -26.67 -32.45 -33.14
C PRO A 41 -26.15 -32.45 -31.69
N ILE A 42 -24.83 -32.59 -31.53
CA ILE A 42 -24.14 -32.30 -30.28
C ILE A 42 -24.19 -30.77 -30.08
N ALA A 43 -24.63 -30.32 -28.92
CA ALA A 43 -24.70 -28.89 -28.61
C ALA A 43 -23.28 -28.29 -28.54
N SER A 44 -22.95 -27.43 -29.49
CA SER A 44 -21.80 -26.52 -29.38
C SER A 44 -22.03 -25.54 -28.24
N ALA A 45 -21.07 -25.43 -27.32
CA ALA A 45 -21.11 -24.40 -26.27
C ALA A 45 -21.14 -22.99 -26.91
N PRO A 46 -21.92 -22.04 -26.34
CA PRO A 46 -21.94 -20.68 -26.85
C PRO A 46 -20.59 -20.01 -26.59
N THR A 47 -20.00 -19.43 -27.64
CA THR A 47 -18.86 -18.51 -27.50
C THR A 47 -19.33 -17.22 -26.83
N ALA A 48 -19.11 -17.11 -25.53
CA ALA A 48 -19.33 -15.87 -24.80
C ALA A 48 -18.36 -14.79 -25.32
N GLY A 49 -18.92 -13.73 -25.91
CA GLY A 49 -18.21 -12.46 -26.04
C GLY A 49 -18.02 -11.81 -24.67
N LEU A 50 -17.13 -10.84 -24.57
CA LEU A 50 -17.17 -9.93 -23.42
C LEU A 50 -18.54 -9.23 -23.38
N PRO A 51 -19.15 -9.06 -22.19
CA PRO A 51 -20.34 -8.21 -22.10
C PRO A 51 -20.03 -6.81 -22.62
N ALA A 52 -21.04 -6.12 -23.16
CA ALA A 52 -20.90 -4.71 -23.51
C ALA A 52 -20.45 -3.92 -22.27
N ASN A 53 -19.53 -2.96 -22.47
CA ASN A 53 -19.03 -2.11 -21.39
C ASN A 53 -19.70 -0.74 -21.57
N PRO A 54 -20.88 -0.51 -20.96
CA PRO A 54 -21.69 0.67 -21.24
C PRO A 54 -21.00 1.98 -20.84
N ASP A 55 -20.02 1.93 -19.94
CA ASP A 55 -19.25 3.10 -19.51
C ASP A 55 -18.14 3.44 -20.51
N PHE A 56 -17.51 2.43 -21.14
CA PHE A 56 -16.61 2.66 -22.29
C PHE A 56 -17.37 3.16 -23.53
N ASP A 57 -18.52 2.55 -23.83
CA ASP A 57 -19.36 2.96 -24.96
C ASP A 57 -19.90 4.40 -24.76
N TRP A 58 -20.23 4.77 -23.52
CA TRP A 58 -20.58 6.15 -23.14
C TRP A 58 -19.41 7.12 -23.33
N LEU A 59 -18.21 6.79 -22.83
CA LEU A 59 -16.99 7.62 -22.98
C LEU A 59 -16.68 7.89 -24.45
N VAL A 60 -16.67 6.83 -25.28
CA VAL A 60 -16.48 6.93 -26.73
C VAL A 60 -17.59 7.78 -27.35
N GLY A 61 -18.83 7.67 -26.87
CA GLY A 61 -19.96 8.50 -27.28
C GLY A 61 -19.78 10.00 -26.99
N GLN A 62 -19.39 10.37 -25.76
CA GLN A 62 -19.12 11.75 -25.36
C GLN A 62 -18.04 12.38 -26.24
N LEU A 63 -16.84 11.78 -26.27
CA LEU A 63 -15.69 12.23 -27.06
C LEU A 63 -16.04 12.38 -28.56
N SER A 64 -16.83 11.45 -29.11
CA SER A 64 -17.26 11.53 -30.51
C SER A 64 -18.18 12.72 -30.78
N SER A 65 -19.11 13.00 -29.86
CA SER A 65 -20.08 14.08 -29.99
C SER A 65 -19.45 15.48 -29.86
N GLU A 66 -18.49 15.64 -28.95
CA GLU A 66 -17.80 16.91 -28.68
C GLU A 66 -16.83 17.32 -29.79
N TRP A 67 -16.07 16.35 -30.31
CA TRP A 67 -15.01 16.63 -31.27
C TRP A 67 -15.50 16.62 -32.73
N GLY A 68 -16.71 16.11 -33.00
CA GLY A 68 -17.23 15.93 -34.36
C GLY A 68 -16.41 14.93 -35.19
N VAL A 69 -15.77 13.96 -34.52
CA VAL A 69 -14.84 13.02 -35.15
C VAL A 69 -15.54 11.89 -35.90
N SER A 70 -14.86 11.39 -36.92
CA SER A 70 -15.11 10.02 -37.37
C SER A 70 -14.49 9.06 -36.36
N LYS A 71 -15.34 8.37 -35.58
CA LYS A 71 -14.93 7.21 -34.80
C LYS A 71 -15.01 5.95 -35.65
N ARG A 72 -14.03 5.05 -35.49
CA ARG A 72 -14.11 3.68 -36.02
C ARG A 72 -13.67 2.70 -34.94
N GLU A 73 -14.61 1.90 -34.48
CA GLU A 73 -14.32 0.70 -33.70
C GLU A 73 -13.66 -0.33 -34.62
N LEU A 74 -12.53 -0.87 -34.18
CA LEU A 74 -11.84 -1.96 -34.86
C LEU A 74 -12.38 -3.30 -34.32
N PRO A 75 -12.33 -4.40 -35.11
CA PRO A 75 -12.65 -5.72 -34.61
C PRO A 75 -11.84 -6.04 -33.34
N GLU A 76 -12.45 -6.74 -32.38
CA GLU A 76 -11.76 -7.15 -31.15
C GLU A 76 -10.49 -7.92 -31.52
N LEU A 77 -9.36 -7.54 -30.92
CA LEU A 77 -8.10 -8.22 -31.14
C LEU A 77 -8.02 -9.41 -30.19
N VAL A 78 -7.84 -10.61 -30.75
CA VAL A 78 -7.84 -11.89 -30.04
C VAL A 78 -6.57 -12.67 -30.39
N ARG A 79 -5.93 -13.25 -29.39
CA ARG A 79 -4.73 -14.07 -29.58
C ARG A 79 -5.07 -15.52 -29.90
N ARG A 80 -4.36 -16.15 -30.84
CA ARG A 80 -4.59 -17.57 -31.20
C ARG A 80 -4.25 -18.52 -30.05
N PRO A 81 -5.17 -19.39 -29.59
CA PRO A 81 -4.85 -20.45 -28.64
C PRO A 81 -3.99 -21.54 -29.29
N GLY A 82 -2.82 -21.85 -28.71
CA GLY A 82 -2.06 -23.08 -29.03
C GLY A 82 -0.85 -22.96 -29.97
N ALA A 83 -0.36 -21.76 -30.28
CA ALA A 83 0.91 -21.62 -31.01
C ALA A 83 2.12 -22.04 -30.15
N SER A 84 2.98 -22.93 -30.65
CA SER A 84 4.07 -23.49 -29.84
C SER A 84 5.20 -22.48 -29.58
N THR A 85 5.62 -22.34 -28.33
CA THR A 85 6.62 -21.38 -27.84
C THR A 85 8.07 -21.59 -28.32
N ARG A 86 8.34 -22.54 -29.24
CA ARG A 86 9.70 -22.94 -29.62
C ARG A 86 10.33 -22.17 -30.80
N ALA A 87 9.61 -21.29 -31.48
CA ALA A 87 10.12 -20.59 -32.67
C ALA A 87 9.43 -19.25 -32.99
N LEU A 88 8.85 -18.56 -32.01
CA LEU A 88 8.13 -17.29 -32.23
C LEU A 88 8.91 -16.08 -31.71
N ASP A 89 9.11 -15.10 -32.59
CA ASP A 89 9.70 -13.81 -32.26
C ASP A 89 8.72 -12.99 -31.41
N LEU A 90 9.08 -12.74 -30.14
CA LEU A 90 8.24 -12.08 -29.13
C LEU A 90 8.19 -10.54 -29.28
N THR A 91 8.38 -10.04 -30.49
CA THR A 91 8.40 -8.60 -30.84
C THR A 91 7.11 -8.12 -31.51
N THR A 92 6.21 -9.05 -31.83
CA THR A 92 5.03 -8.83 -32.68
C THR A 92 3.86 -8.17 -31.94
N THR A 93 3.92 -6.85 -31.80
CA THR A 93 2.84 -6.02 -31.24
C THR A 93 1.86 -5.63 -32.36
N PRO A 94 0.53 -5.74 -32.17
CA PRO A 94 -0.43 -5.34 -33.21
C PRO A 94 -0.28 -3.86 -33.58
N MET A 95 -0.12 -3.59 -34.88
CA MET A 95 0.04 -2.23 -35.38
C MET A 95 -1.22 -1.76 -36.10
N VAL A 96 -1.69 -0.57 -35.71
CA VAL A 96 -2.78 0.14 -36.40
C VAL A 96 -2.15 1.23 -37.26
N THR A 97 -2.46 1.21 -38.55
CA THR A 97 -2.09 2.27 -39.51
C THR A 97 -3.33 3.05 -39.90
N VAL A 98 -3.32 4.36 -39.70
CA VAL A 98 -4.45 5.27 -40.02
C VAL A 98 -4.01 6.24 -41.10
N ASP A 99 -4.74 6.25 -42.22
CA ASP A 99 -4.56 7.23 -43.29
C ASP A 99 -5.26 8.56 -42.93
N LEU A 100 -4.55 9.66 -43.14
CA LEU A 100 -4.91 11.01 -42.74
C LEU A 100 -4.90 11.96 -43.94
N ALA A 101 -5.86 12.89 -43.97
CA ALA A 101 -5.77 14.10 -44.77
C ALA A 101 -4.62 15.01 -44.28
N ALA A 102 -4.31 16.07 -45.02
CA ALA A 102 -3.19 16.95 -44.70
C ALA A 102 -3.34 17.62 -43.32
N ASP A 103 -4.58 17.97 -42.99
CA ASP A 103 -5.07 18.65 -41.80
C ASP A 103 -5.72 17.71 -40.76
N GLU A 104 -5.63 16.39 -40.93
CA GLU A 104 -6.11 15.41 -39.93
C GLU A 104 -4.98 14.94 -38.99
N SER A 105 -5.40 14.49 -37.80
CA SER A 105 -4.62 13.67 -36.87
C SER A 105 -5.51 12.60 -36.25
N ALA A 106 -4.91 11.67 -35.50
CA ALA A 106 -5.62 10.58 -34.85
C ALA A 106 -4.99 10.17 -33.52
N THR A 107 -5.82 9.62 -32.64
CA THR A 107 -5.42 8.91 -31.42
C THR A 107 -6.19 7.60 -31.32
N LEU A 108 -5.66 6.66 -30.53
CA LEU A 108 -6.37 5.44 -30.17
C LEU A 108 -6.82 5.50 -28.72
N LEU A 109 -8.02 4.99 -28.47
CA LEU A 109 -8.50 4.67 -27.14
C LEU A 109 -8.56 3.14 -27.03
N VAL A 110 -7.85 2.57 -26.06
CA VAL A 110 -7.71 1.12 -25.88
C VAL A 110 -8.31 0.69 -24.56
N GLU A 111 -9.21 -0.30 -24.59
CA GLU A 111 -9.87 -0.86 -23.41
C GLU A 111 -9.50 -2.33 -23.21
N CYS A 112 -9.21 -2.69 -21.95
CA CYS A 112 -9.00 -4.06 -21.50
C CYS A 112 -9.51 -4.21 -20.06
N GLU A 113 -10.43 -5.16 -19.84
CA GLU A 113 -11.04 -5.48 -18.54
C GLU A 113 -11.60 -4.27 -17.77
N GLY A 114 -12.22 -3.32 -18.48
CA GLY A 114 -12.78 -2.09 -17.91
C GLY A 114 -11.77 -0.97 -17.67
N VAL A 115 -10.48 -1.18 -17.92
CA VAL A 115 -9.45 -0.14 -17.85
C VAL A 115 -9.23 0.45 -19.23
N VAL A 116 -9.13 1.77 -19.31
CA VAL A 116 -8.94 2.52 -20.55
C VAL A 116 -7.56 3.21 -20.56
N ALA A 117 -6.89 3.23 -21.71
CA ALA A 117 -5.66 4.01 -21.91
C ALA A 117 -5.64 4.72 -23.26
N TRP A 118 -4.96 5.87 -23.31
CA TRP A 118 -4.75 6.68 -24.52
C TRP A 118 -3.45 6.32 -25.23
N GLN A 119 -3.49 6.23 -26.56
CA GLN A 119 -2.32 5.98 -27.40
C GLN A 119 -2.20 6.99 -28.53
N PHE A 120 -0.94 7.37 -28.77
CA PHE A 120 -0.50 8.45 -29.64
C PHE A 120 0.35 7.84 -30.77
N ALA A 121 0.42 8.51 -31.92
CA ALA A 121 1.12 7.95 -33.08
C ALA A 121 2.64 7.96 -32.88
N ASP A 122 3.30 6.81 -33.07
CA ASP A 122 4.76 6.67 -33.00
C ASP A 122 5.46 7.43 -34.14
N ALA A 123 4.80 7.52 -35.30
CA ALA A 123 5.26 8.28 -36.46
C ALA A 123 4.08 8.70 -37.34
N ILE A 124 4.20 9.86 -37.99
CA ILE A 124 3.29 10.30 -39.06
C ILE A 124 4.13 10.57 -40.32
N GLU A 125 3.94 9.75 -41.35
CA GLU A 125 4.70 9.80 -42.61
C GLU A 125 3.88 10.43 -43.74
N THR A 126 4.53 11.14 -44.66
CA THR A 126 3.96 11.53 -45.97
C THR A 126 4.36 10.48 -47.02
N PRO A 127 3.41 9.84 -47.72
CA PRO A 127 3.74 8.82 -48.72
C PRO A 127 4.59 9.36 -49.87
N ASN A 128 5.65 8.61 -50.23
CA ASN A 128 6.58 9.01 -51.28
C ASN A 128 5.96 8.74 -52.67
N PRO A 129 5.73 9.76 -53.53
CA PRO A 129 4.90 9.61 -54.75
C PRO A 129 5.48 8.66 -55.81
N SER A 130 6.77 8.31 -55.71
CA SER A 130 7.51 7.53 -56.71
C SER A 130 7.17 6.03 -56.77
N ALA A 131 6.34 5.50 -55.86
CA ALA A 131 6.13 4.06 -55.68
C ALA A 131 4.79 3.52 -56.25
N VAL A 132 3.91 4.38 -56.76
CA VAL A 132 2.58 3.94 -57.23
C VAL A 132 2.64 3.52 -58.71
N GLY A 133 2.58 2.22 -58.95
CA GLY A 133 2.44 1.64 -60.28
C GLY A 133 1.16 2.12 -60.99
N THR A 134 1.26 2.36 -62.31
CA THR A 134 0.17 2.93 -63.11
C THR A 134 -1.02 1.98 -63.30
N THR A 135 -1.97 1.95 -62.34
CA THR A 135 -3.39 1.60 -62.61
C THR A 135 -4.30 1.92 -61.41
N ARG A 136 -5.20 2.91 -61.61
CA ARG A 136 -6.19 3.53 -60.68
C ARG A 136 -5.70 4.76 -59.92
N ALA A 137 -6.07 5.92 -60.45
CA ALA A 137 -6.13 7.16 -59.69
C ALA A 137 -7.41 7.17 -58.83
N SER A 138 -7.28 6.77 -57.56
CA SER A 138 -8.16 7.20 -56.48
C SER A 138 -7.27 7.81 -55.40
N MET A 139 -7.71 8.93 -54.81
CA MET A 139 -6.93 9.82 -53.93
C MET A 139 -5.99 9.04 -52.98
N ALA A 140 -4.67 9.16 -53.21
CA ALA A 140 -3.69 8.68 -52.26
C ALA A 140 -3.75 9.53 -50.98
N PRO A 141 -3.61 8.94 -49.78
CA PRO A 141 -3.66 9.69 -48.52
C PRO A 141 -2.47 10.66 -48.42
N ALA A 142 -2.72 11.84 -47.85
CA ALA A 142 -1.68 12.87 -47.74
C ALA A 142 -0.64 12.52 -46.66
N ARG A 143 -1.09 11.91 -45.55
CA ARG A 143 -0.30 11.52 -44.39
C ARG A 143 -0.78 10.16 -43.87
N ARG A 144 0.07 9.46 -43.12
CA ARG A 144 -0.21 8.14 -42.54
C ARG A 144 0.37 8.05 -41.14
N ALA A 145 -0.48 7.89 -40.13
CA ALA A 145 -0.07 7.66 -38.74
C ALA A 145 0.08 6.15 -38.46
N ARG A 146 1.11 5.78 -37.71
CA ARG A 146 1.28 4.43 -37.15
C ARG A 146 1.16 4.46 -35.64
N PHE A 147 0.53 3.42 -35.09
CA PHE A 147 0.35 3.22 -33.66
C PHE A 147 0.71 1.76 -33.30
N VAL A 148 1.53 1.59 -32.29
CA VAL A 148 1.79 0.31 -31.62
C VAL A 148 0.74 0.09 -30.52
N VAL A 149 -0.18 -0.87 -30.72
CA VAL A 149 -1.27 -1.10 -29.77
C VAL A 149 -0.80 -1.88 -28.54
N GLN A 150 -0.81 -1.21 -27.39
CA GLN A 150 -0.47 -1.79 -26.09
C GLN A 150 -1.72 -1.97 -25.21
N ALA A 151 -1.70 -2.89 -24.25
CA ALA A 151 -2.76 -2.96 -23.24
C ALA A 151 -2.56 -1.85 -22.17
N PRO A 152 -3.65 -1.32 -21.60
CA PRO A 152 -3.58 -0.47 -20.41
C PRO A 152 -2.74 -1.12 -19.30
N GLY A 153 -1.75 -0.37 -18.80
CA GLY A 153 -0.79 -0.83 -17.79
C GLY A 153 0.53 -1.44 -18.30
N ALA A 154 0.72 -1.62 -19.62
CA ALA A 154 1.95 -2.23 -20.15
C ALA A 154 3.18 -1.29 -20.20
N ALA A 155 2.96 0.03 -20.17
CA ALA A 155 3.99 1.03 -20.53
C ALA A 155 5.08 1.30 -19.48
N THR A 156 4.90 0.88 -18.21
CA THR A 156 5.91 1.08 -17.14
C THR A 156 7.01 0.01 -17.13
N ALA A 157 7.09 -0.81 -18.18
CA ALA A 157 8.01 -1.93 -18.30
C ALA A 157 9.26 -1.55 -19.12
N THR A 158 10.45 -1.81 -18.59
CA THR A 158 11.71 -1.73 -19.37
C THR A 158 11.67 -2.69 -20.57
N ALA A 159 12.52 -2.49 -21.59
CA ALA A 159 12.49 -3.30 -22.83
C ALA A 159 12.65 -4.83 -22.62
N GLN A 160 13.25 -5.26 -21.52
CA GLN A 160 13.35 -6.68 -21.13
C GLN A 160 12.10 -7.18 -20.39
N GLN A 161 11.36 -6.27 -19.76
CA GLN A 161 10.14 -6.48 -18.99
C GLN A 161 8.88 -6.48 -19.89
N GLN A 162 8.90 -5.74 -21.01
CA GLN A 162 7.90 -5.87 -22.09
C GLN A 162 7.76 -7.33 -22.55
N ARG A 163 8.87 -8.07 -22.71
CA ARG A 163 8.85 -9.49 -23.10
C ARG A 163 8.10 -10.40 -22.11
N ASN A 164 8.05 -10.05 -20.83
CA ASN A 164 7.28 -10.78 -19.82
C ASN A 164 5.81 -10.34 -19.77
N VAL A 165 5.52 -9.03 -19.97
CA VAL A 165 4.14 -8.54 -20.08
C VAL A 165 3.41 -9.19 -21.27
N PHE A 166 4.11 -9.43 -22.39
CA PHE A 166 3.57 -10.18 -23.53
C PHE A 166 3.25 -11.67 -23.25
N ALA A 167 3.69 -12.23 -22.11
CA ALA A 167 3.32 -13.58 -21.68
C ALA A 167 2.02 -13.59 -20.86
N ASP A 168 1.79 -12.62 -19.97
CA ASP A 168 0.48 -12.44 -19.31
C ASP A 168 -0.60 -12.02 -20.31
N TRP A 169 -0.22 -11.31 -21.39
CA TRP A 169 -1.09 -10.97 -22.52
C TRP A 169 -1.51 -12.19 -23.38
N MET A 170 -1.38 -13.43 -22.90
CA MET A 170 -1.69 -14.65 -23.66
C MET A 170 -3.17 -15.04 -23.73
N LEU A 171 -4.07 -14.35 -23.00
CA LEU A 171 -5.48 -14.76 -22.84
C LEU A 171 -6.54 -13.65 -23.00
N GLU A 172 -6.14 -12.39 -23.24
CA GLU A 172 -7.04 -11.23 -23.15
C GLU A 172 -7.58 -10.78 -24.53
N ARG A 173 -8.85 -10.32 -24.56
CA ARG A 173 -9.43 -9.60 -25.72
C ARG A 173 -9.24 -8.09 -25.53
N VAL A 174 -8.95 -7.37 -26.60
CA VAL A 174 -8.72 -5.91 -26.54
C VAL A 174 -9.63 -5.16 -27.51
N LYS A 175 -10.28 -4.11 -27.01
CA LYS A 175 -11.08 -3.17 -27.82
C LYS A 175 -10.25 -1.95 -28.17
N VAL A 176 -10.28 -1.55 -29.44
CA VAL A 176 -9.54 -0.39 -29.96
C VAL A 176 -10.49 0.51 -30.74
N VAL A 177 -10.55 1.78 -30.35
CA VAL A 177 -11.31 2.81 -31.05
C VAL A 177 -10.35 3.83 -31.65
N VAL A 178 -10.45 4.06 -32.96
CA VAL A 178 -9.73 5.12 -33.65
C VAL A 178 -10.56 6.40 -33.58
N LEU A 179 -9.97 7.49 -33.08
CA LEU A 179 -10.57 8.82 -33.06
C LEU A 179 -9.81 9.74 -34.04
N LYS A 180 -10.42 10.07 -35.19
CA LYS A 180 -9.83 10.95 -36.22
C LYS A 180 -10.42 12.36 -36.17
N TYR A 181 -9.58 13.38 -35.93
CA TYR A 181 -9.96 14.79 -35.85
C TYR A 181 -9.10 15.70 -36.75
N ILE A 182 -9.58 16.92 -36.98
CA ILE A 182 -8.84 17.99 -37.67
C ILE A 182 -7.81 18.59 -36.69
N ALA A 183 -6.55 18.61 -37.08
CA ALA A 183 -5.42 19.19 -36.36
C ALA A 183 -4.98 20.50 -37.03
N THR A 184 -5.28 21.64 -36.40
CA THR A 184 -4.89 22.97 -36.88
C THR A 184 -3.46 23.31 -36.46
N GLN A 185 -2.65 23.90 -37.35
CA GLN A 185 -1.19 24.07 -37.22
C GLN A 185 -0.68 25.05 -36.12
N ALA A 186 -1.31 25.16 -34.95
CA ALA A 186 -0.82 26.01 -33.85
C ALA A 186 -1.33 25.57 -32.46
N ALA A 187 -0.53 24.80 -31.71
CA ALA A 187 -0.90 24.22 -30.41
C ALA A 187 -1.36 25.27 -29.37
N SER A 188 -0.70 26.44 -29.33
CA SER A 188 -1.07 27.55 -28.43
C SER A 188 -2.36 28.29 -28.82
N VAL A 189 -2.79 28.16 -30.09
CA VAL A 189 -4.09 28.64 -30.56
C VAL A 189 -5.18 27.63 -30.21
N ILE A 190 -4.88 26.33 -30.30
CA ILE A 190 -5.82 25.23 -30.01
C ILE A 190 -6.35 25.31 -28.57
N VAL A 191 -5.51 25.26 -27.53
CA VAL A 191 -6.02 25.28 -26.14
C VAL A 191 -6.85 26.55 -25.86
N ASN A 192 -6.40 27.70 -26.38
CA ASN A 192 -7.11 28.97 -26.30
C ASN A 192 -8.38 29.04 -27.16
N GLN A 193 -8.59 28.16 -28.13
CA GLN A 193 -9.83 28.04 -28.92
C GLN A 193 -10.78 26.97 -28.35
N LEU A 194 -10.24 25.93 -27.71
CA LEU A 194 -11.01 24.89 -27.02
C LEU A 194 -11.62 25.46 -25.72
N GLU A 195 -10.80 26.01 -24.82
CA GLU A 195 -11.27 26.73 -23.63
C GLU A 195 -11.92 28.10 -23.94
N LYS A 196 -12.16 28.43 -25.21
CA LYS A 196 -13.06 29.54 -25.62
C LYS A 196 -14.51 29.10 -25.78
N LYS A 197 -14.79 27.80 -25.96
CA LYS A 197 -16.16 27.26 -26.00
C LYS A 197 -16.75 27.16 -24.60
N LYS A 198 -15.93 26.86 -23.60
CA LYS A 198 -16.34 26.82 -22.18
C LYS A 198 -16.66 28.24 -21.70
N ARG A 199 -17.84 28.42 -21.11
CA ARG A 199 -18.27 29.71 -20.56
C ARG A 199 -17.50 29.98 -19.28
N ILE A 200 -16.68 31.03 -19.30
CA ILE A 200 -15.82 31.47 -18.20
C ILE A 200 -16.50 32.64 -17.50
N GLY A 201 -16.32 32.72 -16.18
CA GLY A 201 -16.78 33.82 -15.35
C GLY A 201 -17.78 33.38 -14.28
N PRO A 202 -18.64 34.31 -13.83
CA PRO A 202 -19.67 34.08 -12.82
C PRO A 202 -20.58 32.87 -13.04
N VAL A 203 -20.88 32.21 -11.92
CA VAL A 203 -22.00 31.29 -11.75
C VAL A 203 -22.78 31.73 -10.51
N ILE A 204 -24.11 31.74 -10.58
CA ILE A 204 -25.02 31.88 -9.43
C ILE A 204 -25.53 30.48 -9.12
N VAL A 205 -25.23 30.01 -7.92
CA VAL A 205 -25.57 28.67 -7.45
C VAL A 205 -26.90 28.75 -6.73
N ALA A 206 -27.86 27.92 -7.13
CA ALA A 206 -29.20 27.90 -6.55
C ALA A 206 -29.53 26.50 -6.01
N ALA A 207 -30.05 26.43 -4.78
CA ALA A 207 -30.32 25.16 -4.09
C ALA A 207 -31.56 24.41 -4.60
N ASP A 208 -32.42 25.07 -5.36
CA ASP A 208 -33.63 24.52 -5.99
C ASP A 208 -33.43 24.09 -7.45
N LYS A 209 -32.32 24.50 -8.09
CA LYS A 209 -31.95 24.13 -9.46
C LYS A 209 -30.97 22.96 -9.50
N GLU A 210 -31.00 22.21 -10.60
CA GLU A 210 -29.93 21.27 -10.93
C GLU A 210 -28.66 22.01 -11.36
N ALA A 211 -27.50 21.39 -11.14
CA ALA A 211 -26.21 22.07 -11.25
C ALA A 211 -25.90 22.61 -12.66
N VAL A 212 -26.46 21.97 -13.70
CA VAL A 212 -26.35 22.43 -15.10
C VAL A 212 -27.21 23.65 -15.43
N ASP A 213 -28.27 23.88 -14.64
CA ASP A 213 -29.21 24.99 -14.80
C ASP A 213 -28.86 26.20 -13.92
N TRP A 214 -27.73 26.15 -13.21
CA TRP A 214 -27.19 27.30 -12.45
C TRP A 214 -26.90 28.48 -13.38
N ASP A 215 -27.40 29.66 -13.00
CA ASP A 215 -27.37 30.83 -13.88
C ASP A 215 -25.93 31.31 -14.04
N LYS A 216 -25.50 31.50 -15.29
CA LYS A 216 -24.21 32.11 -15.58
C LYS A 216 -24.51 33.52 -16.10
N PRO A 217 -24.28 34.61 -15.33
CA PRO A 217 -24.40 35.98 -15.83
C PRO A 217 -23.13 36.41 -16.57
N GLU A 218 -23.05 37.65 -17.05
CA GLU A 218 -21.82 38.19 -17.67
C GLU A 218 -20.84 38.73 -16.62
N ASN A 219 -21.38 39.26 -15.51
CA ASN A 219 -20.66 39.76 -14.34
C ASN A 219 -21.59 39.60 -13.11
N PHE A 220 -21.10 39.85 -11.89
CA PHE A 220 -21.90 39.69 -10.65
C PHE A 220 -22.78 40.91 -10.30
N ALA A 221 -22.93 41.93 -11.16
CA ALA A 221 -23.77 43.10 -10.85
C ALA A 221 -25.28 42.78 -10.75
N GLU A 222 -25.71 41.66 -11.32
CA GLU A 222 -27.07 41.11 -11.19
C GLU A 222 -27.31 40.50 -9.79
N VAL A 223 -26.25 40.15 -9.05
CA VAL A 223 -26.32 39.67 -7.67
C VAL A 223 -26.43 40.89 -6.74
N SER A 224 -27.65 41.20 -6.31
CA SER A 224 -27.93 42.29 -5.38
C SER A 224 -27.70 41.87 -3.94
N LEU A 225 -26.78 42.56 -3.26
CA LEU A 225 -26.44 42.36 -1.86
C LEU A 225 -26.91 43.58 -1.05
N PRO A 226 -28.19 43.66 -0.64
CA PRO A 226 -28.76 44.86 -0.02
C PRO A 226 -28.23 45.14 1.39
N ASN A 227 -27.62 44.14 2.03
CA ASN A 227 -27.12 44.22 3.40
C ASN A 227 -25.70 44.82 3.47
N ALA A 228 -25.50 45.81 4.33
CA ALA A 228 -24.19 46.47 4.50
C ALA A 228 -23.07 45.53 5.01
N ASN A 229 -23.43 44.40 5.61
CA ASN A 229 -22.53 43.33 6.06
C ASN A 229 -22.81 42.01 5.30
N ALA A 230 -23.14 42.08 4.01
CA ALA A 230 -23.53 40.91 3.23
C ALA A 230 -22.48 39.78 3.26
N ARG A 231 -22.95 38.54 3.31
CA ARG A 231 -22.15 37.32 3.29
C ARG A 231 -22.32 36.58 1.97
N VAL A 232 -21.21 36.21 1.35
CA VAL A 232 -21.18 35.47 0.08
C VAL A 232 -20.45 34.15 0.29
N LEU A 233 -21.00 33.05 -0.24
CA LEU A 233 -20.29 31.77 -0.34
C LEU A 233 -19.80 31.60 -1.78
N LEU A 234 -18.48 31.46 -1.95
CA LEU A 234 -17.82 31.29 -3.25
C LEU A 234 -17.30 29.86 -3.43
N LEU A 235 -17.67 29.23 -4.54
CA LEU A 235 -17.21 27.91 -4.95
C LEU A 235 -16.17 28.02 -6.07
N VAL A 236 -14.99 27.42 -5.90
CA VAL A 236 -13.88 27.46 -6.89
C VAL A 236 -13.41 26.05 -7.26
N HIS A 237 -13.64 25.66 -8.52
CA HIS A 237 -13.42 24.29 -9.01
C HIS A 237 -11.96 23.93 -9.31
N GLY A 238 -11.71 22.65 -9.55
CA GLY A 238 -10.41 22.08 -9.92
C GLY A 238 -10.11 22.07 -11.43
N THR A 239 -8.99 21.42 -11.79
CA THR A 239 -8.56 21.19 -13.19
C THR A 239 -9.57 20.37 -13.97
N PHE A 240 -9.76 20.65 -15.26
CA PHE A 240 -10.69 19.93 -16.15
C PHE A 240 -12.16 19.96 -15.72
N SER A 241 -12.57 20.92 -14.91
CA SER A 241 -13.91 20.99 -14.33
C SER A 241 -14.54 22.37 -14.51
N SER A 242 -15.78 22.53 -14.02
CA SER A 242 -16.47 23.80 -13.81
C SER A 242 -17.06 23.85 -12.39
N THR A 243 -17.73 24.93 -12.02
CA THR A 243 -18.51 25.00 -10.78
C THR A 243 -19.56 23.88 -10.73
N ALA A 244 -20.27 23.65 -11.84
CA ALA A 244 -21.25 22.56 -11.94
C ALA A 244 -20.57 21.19 -11.87
N GLY A 245 -19.43 21.02 -12.55
CA GLY A 245 -18.70 19.77 -12.58
C GLY A 245 -18.03 19.38 -11.25
N ALA A 246 -17.58 20.33 -10.44
CA ALA A 246 -16.92 20.04 -9.17
C ALA A 246 -17.88 19.98 -7.97
N PHE A 247 -18.96 20.77 -7.97
CA PHE A 247 -19.87 20.89 -6.84
C PHE A 247 -21.28 20.33 -7.11
N GLY A 248 -21.57 19.90 -8.35
CA GLY A 248 -22.84 19.28 -8.71
C GLY A 248 -23.14 17.98 -7.97
N ASP A 249 -22.11 17.26 -7.50
CA ASP A 249 -22.27 16.08 -6.65
C ASP A 249 -23.01 16.37 -5.32
N LEU A 250 -23.01 17.63 -4.86
CA LEU A 250 -23.84 18.04 -3.72
C LEU A 250 -25.34 17.91 -4.03
N ARG A 251 -25.76 17.99 -5.30
CA ARG A 251 -27.14 17.70 -5.72
C ARG A 251 -27.46 16.21 -5.74
N ALA A 252 -26.46 15.34 -5.87
CA ALA A 252 -26.66 13.90 -5.97
C ALA A 252 -27.02 13.21 -4.63
N THR A 253 -26.81 13.89 -3.49
CA THR A 253 -26.97 13.29 -2.15
C THR A 253 -27.88 14.11 -1.23
N ARG A 254 -28.64 13.43 -0.35
CA ARG A 254 -29.56 14.10 0.59
C ARG A 254 -28.86 15.09 1.54
N TRP A 255 -27.61 14.81 1.91
CA TRP A 255 -26.81 15.68 2.78
C TRP A 255 -26.23 16.88 2.02
N GLY A 256 -25.74 16.70 0.78
CA GLY A 256 -25.31 17.81 -0.07
C GLY A 256 -26.45 18.76 -0.43
N GLN A 257 -27.65 18.24 -0.70
CA GLN A 257 -28.85 19.05 -0.95
C GLN A 257 -29.22 19.88 0.30
N ALA A 258 -29.13 19.29 1.49
CA ALA A 258 -29.34 19.99 2.74
C ALA A 258 -28.28 21.08 2.98
N LEU A 259 -27.00 20.81 2.71
CA LEU A 259 -25.92 21.82 2.79
C LEU A 259 -26.19 23.01 1.88
N LEU A 260 -26.53 22.76 0.60
CA LEU A 260 -26.84 23.82 -0.36
C LEU A 260 -28.03 24.66 0.11
N LYS A 261 -29.09 24.03 0.62
CA LYS A 261 -30.28 24.72 1.14
C LYS A 261 -29.99 25.55 2.39
N GLU A 262 -29.21 25.03 3.34
CA GLU A 262 -28.81 25.79 4.54
C GLU A 262 -27.86 26.94 4.20
N ALA A 263 -26.99 26.76 3.21
CA ALA A 263 -26.16 27.83 2.69
C ALA A 263 -27.02 28.92 2.04
N ASP A 264 -27.94 28.55 1.15
CA ASP A 264 -28.89 29.45 0.46
C ASP A 264 -29.77 30.24 1.44
N ALA A 265 -30.13 29.63 2.58
CA ALA A 265 -30.88 30.30 3.65
C ALA A 265 -30.03 31.26 4.53
N LYS A 266 -28.69 31.14 4.54
CA LYS A 266 -27.80 31.84 5.48
C LYS A 266 -26.89 32.88 4.83
N TYR A 267 -26.51 32.68 3.57
CA TYR A 267 -25.69 33.61 2.79
C TYR A 267 -26.58 34.49 1.93
N ASP A 268 -26.20 35.75 1.74
CA ASP A 268 -26.91 36.69 0.86
C ASP A 268 -26.75 36.33 -0.63
N ALA A 269 -25.71 35.56 -0.98
CA ALA A 269 -25.55 34.93 -2.30
C ALA A 269 -24.63 33.70 -2.25
N LEU A 270 -24.96 32.69 -3.05
CA LEU A 270 -24.11 31.55 -3.37
C LEU A 270 -23.63 31.72 -4.81
N ILE A 271 -22.31 31.74 -5.01
CA ILE A 271 -21.70 31.97 -6.32
C ILE A 271 -20.59 30.97 -6.59
N GLY A 272 -20.31 30.74 -7.87
CA GLY A 272 -19.13 30.04 -8.35
C GLY A 272 -18.38 30.83 -9.41
N TYR A 273 -17.22 30.34 -9.79
CA TYR A 273 -16.39 30.97 -10.81
C TYR A 273 -15.75 29.93 -11.75
N ASP A 274 -16.30 29.85 -12.96
CA ASP A 274 -15.81 29.00 -14.03
C ASP A 274 -14.56 29.63 -14.67
N HIS A 275 -13.46 28.89 -14.74
CA HIS A 275 -12.17 29.46 -15.15
C HIS A 275 -11.31 28.47 -15.95
N ARG A 276 -10.29 28.99 -16.65
CA ARG A 276 -9.43 28.18 -17.52
C ARG A 276 -8.38 27.44 -16.71
N THR A 277 -8.21 26.16 -17.01
CA THR A 277 -7.37 25.25 -16.22
C THR A 277 -6.15 24.74 -16.99
N LEU A 278 -6.20 24.72 -18.33
CA LEU A 278 -5.07 24.33 -19.17
C LEU A 278 -4.24 25.51 -19.68
N SER A 279 -4.88 26.50 -20.33
CA SER A 279 -4.19 27.58 -21.06
C SER A 279 -3.80 28.80 -20.23
N VAL A 280 -4.28 28.91 -18.98
CA VAL A 280 -4.17 30.13 -18.16
C VAL A 280 -3.69 29.77 -16.76
N GLU A 281 -2.65 30.47 -16.27
CA GLU A 281 -2.07 30.29 -14.93
C GLU A 281 -3.06 30.64 -13.79
N PRO A 282 -2.95 30.09 -12.57
CA PRO A 282 -3.86 30.46 -11.48
C PRO A 282 -3.81 31.96 -11.11
N SER A 283 -2.71 32.66 -11.37
CA SER A 283 -2.53 34.11 -11.18
C SER A 283 -3.48 34.96 -12.04
N GLU A 284 -3.56 34.65 -13.33
CA GLU A 284 -4.47 35.28 -14.28
C GLU A 284 -5.94 34.95 -13.96
N ASN A 285 -6.23 33.69 -13.60
CA ASN A 285 -7.57 33.28 -13.18
C ASN A 285 -8.02 34.02 -11.91
N ALA A 286 -7.12 34.21 -10.94
CA ALA A 286 -7.38 34.97 -9.72
C ALA A 286 -7.62 36.46 -10.00
N SER A 287 -6.96 37.01 -11.03
CA SER A 287 -7.16 38.38 -11.49
C SER A 287 -8.54 38.57 -12.14
N GLY A 288 -8.96 37.61 -12.96
CA GLY A 288 -10.32 37.58 -13.51
C GLY A 288 -11.40 37.43 -12.43
N LEU A 289 -11.17 36.55 -11.46
CA LEU A 289 -12.06 36.37 -10.30
C LEU A 289 -12.17 37.66 -9.47
N TYR A 290 -11.07 38.37 -9.24
CA TYR A 290 -11.09 39.66 -8.54
C TYR A 290 -11.94 40.71 -9.27
N GLU A 291 -11.75 40.90 -10.58
CA GLU A 291 -12.55 41.87 -11.35
C GLU A 291 -14.03 41.44 -11.44
N ALA A 292 -14.33 40.14 -11.51
CA ALA A 292 -15.70 39.65 -11.41
C ALA A 292 -16.32 39.99 -10.04
N LEU A 293 -15.69 39.59 -8.94
CA LEU A 293 -16.20 39.81 -7.57
C LEU A 293 -16.44 41.29 -7.26
N LYS A 294 -15.58 42.18 -7.77
CA LYS A 294 -15.70 43.63 -7.63
C LYS A 294 -16.95 44.23 -8.30
N THR A 295 -17.63 43.50 -9.18
CA THR A 295 -18.92 43.91 -9.77
C THR A 295 -20.14 43.60 -8.89
N LEU A 296 -19.98 42.87 -7.78
CA LEU A 296 -21.07 42.58 -6.83
C LEU A 296 -21.78 43.87 -6.39
N ASN A 297 -23.10 43.90 -6.57
CA ASN A 297 -23.91 45.09 -6.28
C ASN A 297 -24.21 45.20 -4.78
N SER A 298 -23.24 45.72 -4.04
CA SER A 298 -23.26 45.86 -2.57
C SER A 298 -22.91 47.28 -2.12
N PRO A 299 -23.56 47.83 -1.06
CA PRO A 299 -23.19 49.13 -0.47
C PRO A 299 -21.76 49.19 0.10
N GLN A 300 -21.20 48.05 0.50
CA GLN A 300 -19.84 47.91 1.04
C GLN A 300 -19.22 46.57 0.60
N PRO A 301 -17.88 46.41 0.59
CA PRO A 301 -17.27 45.12 0.29
C PRO A 301 -17.79 44.00 1.24
N PRO A 302 -18.30 42.87 0.72
CA PRO A 302 -18.93 41.84 1.53
C PRO A 302 -17.92 41.00 2.31
N THR A 303 -18.42 40.14 3.20
CA THR A 303 -17.66 39.01 3.72
C THR A 303 -17.79 37.83 2.76
N ILE A 304 -16.68 37.21 2.37
CA ILE A 304 -16.64 36.06 1.46
C ILE A 304 -16.06 34.86 2.22
N ASP A 305 -16.84 33.79 2.32
CA ASP A 305 -16.37 32.45 2.67
C ASP A 305 -16.19 31.63 1.38
N ILE A 306 -15.21 30.73 1.33
CA ILE A 306 -14.78 30.05 0.10
C ILE A 306 -14.65 28.55 0.32
N VAL A 307 -15.20 27.74 -0.57
CA VAL A 307 -14.88 26.30 -0.70
C VAL A 307 -14.19 26.09 -2.03
N CYS A 308 -13.02 25.47 -2.03
CA CYS A 308 -12.25 25.24 -3.24
C CYS A 308 -11.69 23.81 -3.32
N HIS A 309 -11.67 23.27 -4.53
CA HIS A 309 -11.26 21.90 -4.80
C HIS A 309 -10.01 21.86 -5.68
N SER A 310 -9.08 20.95 -5.36
CA SER A 310 -7.90 20.67 -6.20
C SER A 310 -7.12 21.95 -6.55
N ARG A 311 -6.97 22.27 -7.85
CA ARG A 311 -6.34 23.49 -8.37
C ARG A 311 -7.00 24.81 -7.94
N GLY A 312 -8.31 24.81 -7.65
CA GLY A 312 -9.05 26.00 -7.24
C GLY A 312 -8.47 26.67 -5.99
N ALA A 313 -7.77 25.90 -5.16
CA ALA A 313 -7.00 26.39 -4.03
C ALA A 313 -5.88 27.36 -4.42
N LEU A 314 -5.15 27.11 -5.52
CA LEU A 314 -4.08 28.00 -6.00
C LEU A 314 -4.64 29.33 -6.52
N VAL A 315 -5.78 29.30 -7.20
CA VAL A 315 -6.51 30.52 -7.64
C VAL A 315 -6.96 31.32 -6.42
N THR A 316 -7.57 30.64 -5.46
CA THR A 316 -8.06 31.21 -4.20
C THR A 316 -6.93 31.84 -3.39
N ARG A 317 -5.82 31.12 -3.19
CA ARG A 317 -4.64 31.62 -2.47
C ARG A 317 -4.00 32.79 -3.20
N PHE A 318 -3.86 32.78 -4.53
CA PHE A 318 -3.26 33.91 -5.24
C PHE A 318 -4.12 35.19 -5.13
N LEU A 319 -5.46 35.05 -5.19
CA LEU A 319 -6.38 36.15 -4.90
C LEU A 319 -6.13 36.73 -3.50
N ILE A 320 -6.11 35.88 -2.48
CA ILE A 320 -6.01 36.27 -1.07
C ILE A 320 -4.62 36.82 -0.71
N GLU A 321 -3.56 36.16 -1.15
CA GLU A 321 -2.18 36.37 -0.69
C GLU A 321 -1.41 37.39 -1.54
N LYS A 322 -1.74 37.53 -2.84
CA LYS A 322 -0.97 38.37 -3.79
C LYS A 322 -1.80 39.54 -4.36
N ILE A 323 -3.11 39.39 -4.56
CA ILE A 323 -3.98 40.45 -5.15
C ILE A 323 -4.62 41.34 -4.07
N LEU A 324 -5.46 40.79 -3.19
CA LEU A 324 -6.24 41.56 -2.22
C LEU A 324 -5.42 42.50 -1.30
N PRO A 325 -4.21 42.15 -0.83
CA PRO A 325 -3.38 43.04 0.00
C PRO A 325 -2.98 44.35 -0.66
N ARG A 326 -3.03 44.39 -2.00
CA ARG A 326 -2.61 45.53 -2.85
C ARG A 326 -3.81 46.15 -3.59
N ALA A 327 -5.02 45.62 -3.39
CA ALA A 327 -6.23 46.01 -4.08
C ALA A 327 -6.96 47.19 -3.41
N PRO A 328 -7.62 48.09 -4.18
CA PRO A 328 -8.45 49.16 -3.62
C PRO A 328 -9.83 48.69 -3.14
N TRP A 329 -10.37 47.61 -3.71
CA TRP A 329 -11.59 46.95 -3.23
C TRP A 329 -11.17 45.76 -2.36
N GLN A 330 -11.54 45.80 -1.08
CA GLN A 330 -11.09 44.83 -0.07
C GLN A 330 -12.30 44.19 0.63
N PRO A 331 -12.84 43.07 0.10
CA PRO A 331 -13.81 42.26 0.83
C PRO A 331 -13.13 41.62 2.05
N HIS A 332 -13.92 41.29 3.07
CA HIS A 332 -13.41 40.51 4.19
C HIS A 332 -13.42 39.03 3.82
N ILE A 333 -12.24 38.40 3.76
CA ILE A 333 -12.16 36.94 3.58
C ILE A 333 -12.31 36.27 4.94
N GLY A 334 -13.39 35.51 5.11
CA GLY A 334 -13.73 34.80 6.34
C GLY A 334 -13.05 33.45 6.40
N LYS A 335 -13.70 32.42 5.90
CA LYS A 335 -13.27 31.02 5.98
C LYS A 335 -12.94 30.47 4.59
N VAL A 336 -11.87 29.70 4.47
CA VAL A 336 -11.44 29.05 3.22
C VAL A 336 -11.25 27.57 3.48
N ILE A 337 -11.97 26.73 2.74
CA ILE A 337 -11.96 25.28 2.90
C ILE A 337 -11.31 24.64 1.68
N PHE A 338 -10.13 24.05 1.89
CA PHE A 338 -9.30 23.37 0.90
C PHE A 338 -9.64 21.88 0.81
N VAL A 339 -10.35 21.45 -0.24
CA VAL A 339 -10.72 20.03 -0.46
C VAL A 339 -9.76 19.41 -1.48
N GLY A 340 -9.03 18.35 -1.11
CA GLY A 340 -8.11 17.63 -2.01
C GLY A 340 -7.11 18.54 -2.75
N SER A 341 -6.68 19.63 -2.11
CA SER A 341 -6.13 20.81 -2.81
C SER A 341 -4.66 20.67 -3.25
N THR A 342 -4.25 21.32 -4.34
CA THR A 342 -2.86 21.24 -4.83
C THR A 342 -1.95 22.34 -4.24
N ASN A 343 -2.02 22.59 -2.93
CA ASN A 343 -1.38 23.77 -2.33
C ASN A 343 0.17 23.75 -2.41
N ALA A 344 0.81 22.58 -2.40
CA ALA A 344 2.23 22.39 -2.80
C ALA A 344 2.37 21.60 -4.12
N GLY A 345 1.38 21.70 -5.01
CA GLY A 345 1.39 21.04 -6.32
C GLY A 345 1.04 19.54 -6.29
N THR A 346 1.21 18.87 -7.43
CA THR A 346 1.09 17.41 -7.59
C THR A 346 2.13 16.87 -8.57
N GLU A 347 2.74 15.72 -8.26
CA GLU A 347 3.70 15.07 -9.15
C GLU A 347 3.11 14.74 -10.54
N LEU A 348 1.78 14.59 -10.68
CA LEU A 348 1.12 14.38 -11.98
C LEU A 348 1.11 15.63 -12.89
N ALA A 349 1.36 16.82 -12.35
CA ALA A 349 1.47 18.05 -13.15
C ALA A 349 2.80 18.14 -13.92
N ARG A 350 3.79 17.29 -13.58
CA ARG A 350 5.07 17.21 -14.31
C ARG A 350 4.84 16.71 -15.75
N PRO A 351 5.47 17.33 -16.77
CA PRO A 351 5.30 16.94 -18.18
C PRO A 351 5.52 15.45 -18.46
N GLU A 352 6.52 14.84 -17.82
CA GLU A 352 6.83 13.42 -17.91
C GLU A 352 5.70 12.48 -17.45
N ASN A 353 4.77 12.99 -16.62
CA ASN A 353 3.67 12.22 -16.03
C ASN A 353 2.31 12.47 -16.72
N TRP A 354 2.24 13.35 -17.74
CA TRP A 354 0.97 13.74 -18.36
C TRP A 354 0.18 12.61 -19.04
N HIS A 355 0.86 11.59 -19.56
CA HIS A 355 0.19 10.39 -20.09
C HIS A 355 -0.46 9.56 -18.97
N ALA A 356 0.23 9.41 -17.83
CA ALA A 356 -0.34 8.71 -16.65
C ALA A 356 -1.49 9.51 -16.02
N LEU A 357 -1.42 10.85 -16.04
CA LEU A 357 -2.52 11.74 -15.64
C LEU A 357 -3.76 11.55 -16.53
N LEU A 358 -3.58 11.49 -17.86
CA LEU A 358 -4.67 11.24 -18.81
C LEU A 358 -5.37 9.90 -18.54
N ASP A 359 -4.59 8.82 -18.46
CA ASP A 359 -5.13 7.49 -18.21
C ASP A 359 -5.84 7.44 -16.84
N LEU A 360 -5.21 7.96 -15.78
CA LEU A 360 -5.82 8.00 -14.45
C LEU A 360 -7.14 8.76 -14.44
N LEU A 361 -7.17 10.01 -14.93
CA LEU A 361 -8.39 10.82 -14.91
C LEU A 361 -9.50 10.22 -15.78
N THR A 362 -9.17 9.59 -16.90
CA THR A 362 -10.13 8.87 -17.74
C THR A 362 -10.79 7.74 -16.94
N ASN A 363 -10.00 6.92 -16.24
CA ASN A 363 -10.53 5.84 -15.41
C ASN A 363 -11.27 6.35 -14.16
N LEU A 364 -10.88 7.50 -13.58
CA LEU A 364 -11.61 8.13 -12.46
C LEU A 364 -12.95 8.74 -12.90
N ALA A 365 -13.06 9.26 -14.12
CA ALA A 365 -14.33 9.72 -14.68
C ALA A 365 -15.34 8.56 -14.83
N LEU A 366 -14.87 7.42 -15.35
CA LEU A 366 -15.67 6.18 -15.45
C LEU A 366 -16.09 5.66 -14.06
N ALA A 367 -15.16 5.65 -13.10
CA ALA A 367 -15.45 5.24 -11.73
C ALA A 367 -16.48 6.17 -11.05
N GLY A 368 -16.32 7.50 -11.14
CA GLY A 368 -17.27 8.46 -10.57
C GLY A 368 -18.68 8.32 -11.13
N ARG A 369 -18.80 8.16 -12.46
CA ARG A 369 -20.08 7.85 -13.13
C ARG A 369 -20.74 6.58 -12.57
N LYS A 370 -19.95 5.50 -12.38
CA LYS A 370 -20.44 4.24 -11.83
C LYS A 370 -20.80 4.36 -10.35
N ALA A 371 -20.06 5.15 -9.55
CA ALA A 371 -20.40 5.44 -8.16
C ALA A 371 -21.75 6.18 -8.04
N LEU A 372 -21.99 7.22 -8.84
CA LEU A 372 -23.28 7.93 -8.89
C LEU A 372 -24.44 7.02 -9.32
N THR A 373 -24.16 6.05 -10.20
CA THR A 373 -25.15 5.03 -10.59
C THR A 373 -25.47 4.07 -9.43
N LEU A 374 -24.47 3.65 -8.64
CA LEU A 374 -24.66 2.84 -7.44
C LEU A 374 -25.41 3.58 -6.33
N LEU A 375 -25.25 4.91 -6.24
CA LEU A 375 -26.01 5.79 -5.34
C LEU A 375 -27.45 6.08 -5.81
N GLY A 376 -27.88 5.53 -6.95
CA GLY A 376 -29.24 5.74 -7.48
C GLY A 376 -29.44 7.12 -8.14
N ALA A 377 -28.36 7.87 -8.41
CA ALA A 377 -28.39 9.20 -9.00
C ALA A 377 -27.75 9.25 -10.41
N PRO A 378 -28.11 8.36 -11.37
CA PRO A 378 -27.46 8.31 -12.69
C PRO A 378 -27.64 9.59 -13.52
N GLN A 379 -28.66 10.39 -13.21
CA GLN A 379 -28.92 11.69 -13.86
C GLN A 379 -27.94 12.79 -13.40
N ALA A 380 -27.26 12.61 -12.26
CA ALA A 380 -26.31 13.59 -11.73
C ALA A 380 -24.90 13.49 -12.36
N GLY A 381 -24.69 12.58 -13.32
CA GLY A 381 -23.39 12.28 -13.93
C GLY A 381 -22.72 13.38 -14.77
N PHE A 382 -23.15 14.64 -14.65
CA PHE A 382 -22.60 15.79 -15.37
C PHE A 382 -21.12 16.05 -15.05
N ALA A 383 -20.70 15.83 -13.80
CA ALA A 383 -19.30 15.94 -13.37
C ALA A 383 -18.34 15.07 -14.20
N ALA A 384 -18.77 13.83 -14.53
CA ALA A 384 -17.98 12.93 -15.35
C ALA A 384 -17.91 13.36 -16.83
N GLY A 385 -18.98 13.99 -17.35
CA GLY A 385 -19.01 14.50 -18.73
C GLY A 385 -18.05 15.66 -18.96
N GLU A 386 -18.10 16.70 -18.12
CA GLU A 386 -17.19 17.86 -18.26
C GLU A 386 -15.71 17.49 -18.08
N LEU A 387 -15.43 16.51 -17.20
CA LEU A 387 -14.09 15.95 -17.01
C LEU A 387 -13.61 15.23 -18.28
N VAL A 388 -14.48 14.45 -18.95
CA VAL A 388 -14.17 13.81 -20.24
C VAL A 388 -13.91 14.85 -21.33
N GLU A 389 -14.68 15.94 -21.40
CA GLU A 389 -14.42 17.04 -22.34
C GLU A 389 -13.03 17.67 -22.09
N GLY A 390 -12.70 17.94 -20.82
CA GLY A 390 -11.40 18.51 -20.43
C GLY A 390 -10.21 17.58 -20.72
N ILE A 391 -10.36 16.27 -20.47
CA ILE A 391 -9.41 15.23 -20.88
C ILE A 391 -9.24 15.26 -22.41
N GLY A 392 -10.33 15.38 -23.16
CA GLY A 392 -10.28 15.38 -24.62
C GLY A 392 -9.63 16.62 -25.23
N ASP A 393 -9.83 17.79 -24.63
CA ASP A 393 -9.07 19.00 -24.96
C ASP A 393 -7.57 18.80 -24.73
N PHE A 394 -7.19 18.11 -23.65
CA PHE A 394 -5.80 17.84 -23.31
C PHE A 394 -5.14 16.81 -24.25
N VAL A 395 -5.86 15.76 -24.65
CA VAL A 395 -5.37 14.78 -25.65
C VAL A 395 -5.03 15.47 -26.97
N ARG A 396 -5.91 16.36 -27.46
CA ARG A 396 -5.65 17.15 -28.68
C ARG A 396 -4.41 18.02 -28.50
N TYR A 397 -4.32 18.73 -27.38
CA TYR A 397 -3.14 19.52 -27.05
C TYR A 397 -1.84 18.70 -27.05
N LEU A 398 -1.79 17.49 -26.48
CA LEU A 398 -0.56 16.69 -26.47
C LEU A 398 -0.09 16.29 -27.88
N VAL A 399 -1.04 15.93 -28.76
CA VAL A 399 -0.73 15.60 -30.17
C VAL A 399 -0.11 16.78 -30.92
N ASP A 400 -0.62 18.00 -30.69
CA ASP A 400 -0.13 19.19 -31.37
C ASP A 400 1.12 19.81 -30.69
N ALA A 401 1.26 19.67 -29.37
CA ALA A 401 2.39 20.19 -28.59
C ALA A 401 3.70 19.39 -28.78
N ALA A 402 3.59 18.11 -29.15
CA ALA A 402 4.73 17.25 -29.51
C ALA A 402 5.59 17.81 -30.67
N VAL A 403 5.08 18.80 -31.41
CA VAL A 403 5.75 19.44 -32.55
C VAL A 403 6.49 20.73 -32.18
N GLU A 404 6.18 21.40 -31.06
CA GLU A 404 6.62 22.80 -30.81
C GLU A 404 7.26 23.11 -29.43
N HIS A 405 7.48 22.13 -28.54
CA HIS A 405 8.06 22.35 -27.19
C HIS A 405 7.33 23.36 -26.28
N LYS A 406 6.07 23.71 -26.58
CA LYS A 406 5.24 24.61 -25.76
C LYS A 406 4.63 23.84 -24.57
N ARG A 407 4.55 24.48 -23.40
CA ARG A 407 3.98 23.91 -22.16
C ARG A 407 2.56 24.45 -21.93
N ALA A 408 1.68 23.66 -21.30
CA ALA A 408 0.36 24.09 -20.84
C ALA A 408 0.52 24.83 -19.51
N PRO A 409 0.45 26.19 -19.47
CA PRO A 409 0.87 26.95 -18.29
C PRO A 409 -0.08 26.74 -17.10
N GLY A 410 -1.38 26.57 -17.37
CA GLY A 410 -2.38 26.36 -16.33
C GLY A 410 -2.20 25.05 -15.55
N LEU A 411 -1.73 24.00 -16.24
CA LEU A 411 -1.38 22.69 -15.67
C LEU A 411 0.02 22.71 -15.03
N ALA A 412 1.01 23.28 -15.72
CA ALA A 412 2.39 23.36 -15.24
C ALA A 412 2.55 24.20 -13.96
N ALA A 413 1.65 25.14 -13.70
CA ALA A 413 1.57 25.89 -12.45
C ALA A 413 1.27 25.04 -11.20
N MET A 414 0.97 23.74 -11.36
CA MET A 414 0.83 22.77 -10.26
C MET A 414 2.04 21.85 -10.08
N ASP A 415 3.14 22.03 -10.82
CA ASP A 415 4.39 21.28 -10.57
C ASP A 415 4.95 21.64 -9.18
N PRO A 416 5.17 20.67 -8.26
CA PRO A 416 5.74 20.92 -6.93
C PRO A 416 7.12 21.62 -6.95
N GLY A 417 7.88 21.45 -8.04
CA GLY A 417 9.15 22.16 -8.28
C GLY A 417 9.02 23.37 -9.21
N GLY A 418 7.81 23.72 -9.63
CA GLY A 418 7.52 24.82 -10.54
C GLY A 418 7.59 26.17 -9.85
N ALA A 419 8.02 27.20 -10.58
CA ALA A 419 8.21 28.55 -10.06
C ALA A 419 6.96 29.13 -9.37
N PHE A 420 5.76 28.83 -9.89
CA PHE A 420 4.49 29.26 -9.30
C PHE A 420 4.26 28.67 -7.90
N VAL A 421 4.40 27.35 -7.73
CA VAL A 421 4.21 26.66 -6.45
C VAL A 421 5.27 27.09 -5.43
N LEU A 422 6.49 27.36 -5.88
CA LEU A 422 7.57 27.86 -5.04
C LEU A 422 7.34 29.32 -4.59
N ASP A 423 6.83 30.20 -5.45
CA ASP A 423 6.52 31.61 -5.11
C ASP A 423 5.29 31.75 -4.20
N ILE A 424 4.22 30.97 -4.45
CA ILE A 424 3.01 31.05 -3.63
C ILE A 424 3.24 30.46 -2.23
N ASN A 425 4.19 29.52 -2.08
CA ASN A 425 4.59 28.98 -0.78
C ASN A 425 5.77 29.72 -0.13
N GLN A 426 6.08 30.94 -0.59
CA GLN A 426 6.97 31.88 0.07
C GLN A 426 6.18 33.16 0.38
N LEU A 427 5.56 33.21 1.57
CA LEU A 427 4.87 34.42 2.00
C LEU A 427 5.89 35.49 2.39
N GLU A 428 5.80 36.66 1.76
CA GLU A 428 6.58 37.85 2.10
C GLU A 428 6.39 38.17 3.60
N THR A 429 7.48 38.20 4.37
CA THR A 429 7.45 38.44 5.83
C THR A 429 6.84 39.78 6.22
N ASP A 430 6.94 40.76 5.33
CA ASP A 430 6.53 42.15 5.54
C ASP A 430 5.27 42.55 4.75
N ALA A 431 4.64 41.63 4.00
CA ALA A 431 3.40 41.93 3.30
C ALA A 431 2.22 42.02 4.28
N PRO A 432 1.30 43.00 4.11
CA PRO A 432 0.10 43.10 4.94
C PRO A 432 -0.85 41.94 4.60
N ARG A 433 -0.70 40.81 5.32
CA ARG A 433 -1.59 39.66 5.23
C ARG A 433 -3.06 40.11 5.36
N PRO A 434 -4.00 39.56 4.56
CA PRO A 434 -5.42 39.86 4.71
C PRO A 434 -5.86 39.44 6.11
N LYS A 435 -6.22 40.43 6.93
CA LYS A 435 -6.48 40.22 8.35
C LYS A 435 -7.74 39.39 8.56
N GLY A 436 -7.56 38.16 9.04
CA GLY A 436 -8.64 37.34 9.61
C GLY A 436 -9.07 36.11 8.82
N ALA A 437 -8.51 35.85 7.64
CA ALA A 437 -8.83 34.64 6.88
C ALA A 437 -8.47 33.37 7.68
N GLN A 438 -9.39 32.41 7.75
CA GLN A 438 -9.24 31.15 8.47
C GLN A 438 -9.24 29.99 7.50
N TYR A 439 -8.13 29.24 7.46
CA TYR A 439 -7.93 28.15 6.51
C TYR A 439 -8.24 26.80 7.13
N TYR A 440 -8.92 25.94 6.38
CA TYR A 440 -9.36 24.59 6.76
C TYR A 440 -9.00 23.61 5.64
N SER A 441 -8.80 22.32 5.94
CA SER A 441 -8.43 21.34 4.92
C SER A 441 -9.19 20.02 5.04
N ILE A 442 -9.58 19.43 3.91
CA ILE A 442 -10.16 18.09 3.82
C ILE A 442 -9.22 17.23 2.99
N VAL A 443 -8.73 16.15 3.58
CA VAL A 443 -7.64 15.32 3.04
C VAL A 443 -7.96 13.83 3.10
N SER A 444 -7.48 13.06 2.13
CA SER A 444 -7.63 11.60 2.08
C SER A 444 -6.37 10.92 1.55
N SER A 445 -6.04 9.74 2.09
CA SER A 445 -5.07 8.82 1.50
C SER A 445 -5.79 7.59 0.97
N PHE A 446 -6.09 7.56 -0.32
CA PHE A 446 -6.76 6.44 -0.95
C PHE A 446 -5.85 5.20 -1.05
N ARG A 447 -6.34 4.03 -0.65
CA ARG A 447 -5.72 2.72 -0.92
C ARG A 447 -6.82 1.67 -1.11
N PRO A 448 -6.94 1.03 -2.29
CA PRO A 448 -8.01 0.08 -2.55
C PRO A 448 -7.82 -1.20 -1.73
N ILE A 449 -8.93 -1.80 -1.31
CA ILE A 449 -8.95 -3.13 -0.69
C ILE A 449 -9.18 -4.17 -1.79
N LEU A 450 -8.28 -5.13 -1.89
CA LEU A 450 -8.35 -6.23 -2.84
C LEU A 450 -8.49 -7.56 -2.10
N VAL A 451 -9.70 -8.09 -2.07
CA VAL A 451 -9.99 -9.39 -1.47
C VAL A 451 -10.75 -10.24 -2.47
N ASP A 452 -11.99 -9.85 -2.76
CA ASP A 452 -12.90 -10.58 -3.62
C ASP A 452 -13.99 -9.64 -4.16
N ALA A 453 -14.75 -10.02 -5.18
CA ALA A 453 -15.71 -9.11 -5.84
C ALA A 453 -16.80 -8.50 -4.93
N GLU A 454 -17.12 -9.12 -3.79
CA GLU A 454 -18.10 -8.58 -2.83
C GLU A 454 -17.43 -7.77 -1.71
N ARG A 455 -16.14 -8.00 -1.44
CA ARG A 455 -15.38 -7.37 -0.34
C ARG A 455 -14.30 -6.36 -0.77
N SER A 456 -13.96 -6.34 -2.05
CA SER A 456 -13.05 -5.33 -2.60
C SER A 456 -13.73 -3.97 -2.62
N GLU A 457 -12.97 -2.93 -2.28
CA GLU A 457 -13.42 -1.54 -2.31
C GLU A 457 -12.39 -0.67 -3.05
N PRO A 458 -12.84 0.33 -3.82
CA PRO A 458 -14.24 0.73 -4.02
C PRO A 458 -14.94 -0.09 -5.12
N LYS A 459 -16.26 -0.31 -5.00
CA LYS A 459 -17.09 -1.14 -5.93
C LYS A 459 -17.11 -0.63 -7.37
N GLU A 460 -16.99 0.67 -7.56
CA GLU A 460 -16.98 1.35 -8.84
C GLU A 460 -15.74 0.99 -9.66
N PHE A 461 -14.59 0.67 -9.05
CA PHE A 461 -13.36 0.43 -9.79
C PHE A 461 -13.35 -0.93 -10.52
N PRO A 462 -12.91 -0.99 -11.79
CA PRO A 462 -12.56 -2.24 -12.45
C PRO A 462 -11.46 -2.99 -11.67
N ARG A 463 -11.54 -4.32 -11.60
CA ARG A 463 -10.59 -5.14 -10.83
C ARG A 463 -9.13 -4.90 -11.27
N ARG A 464 -8.89 -4.75 -12.58
CA ARG A 464 -7.56 -4.48 -13.15
C ARG A 464 -7.04 -3.10 -12.73
N LEU A 465 -7.89 -2.06 -12.71
CA LEU A 465 -7.52 -0.73 -12.19
C LEU A 465 -7.12 -0.81 -10.71
N ALA A 466 -7.96 -1.45 -9.89
CA ALA A 466 -7.69 -1.58 -8.45
C ALA A 466 -6.39 -2.37 -8.18
N LEU A 467 -6.09 -3.40 -8.99
CA LEU A 467 -4.80 -4.12 -8.97
C LEU A 467 -3.61 -3.23 -9.37
N MET A 468 -3.72 -2.44 -10.46
CA MET A 468 -2.66 -1.49 -10.86
C MET A 468 -2.37 -0.48 -9.74
N LEU A 469 -3.41 0.06 -9.10
CA LEU A 469 -3.29 1.00 -8.00
C LEU A 469 -2.66 0.36 -6.75
N ALA A 470 -3.08 -0.85 -6.37
CA ALA A 470 -2.49 -1.58 -5.24
C ALA A 470 -1.01 -1.97 -5.48
N ASN A 471 -0.64 -2.23 -6.74
CA ASN A 471 0.74 -2.51 -7.17
C ASN A 471 1.59 -1.24 -7.35
N GLY A 472 1.08 -0.06 -6.95
CA GLY A 472 1.86 1.17 -6.88
C GLY A 472 1.94 1.97 -8.19
N PHE A 473 1.06 1.75 -9.16
CA PHE A 473 1.01 2.54 -10.42
C PHE A 473 1.04 4.06 -10.16
N ILE A 474 0.21 4.54 -9.24
CA ILE A 474 0.24 5.93 -8.76
C ILE A 474 1.18 6.13 -7.58
N GLY A 475 1.33 5.12 -6.71
CA GLY A 475 2.23 5.18 -5.55
C GLY A 475 3.66 5.58 -5.91
N ALA A 476 4.22 4.98 -6.97
CA ALA A 476 5.57 5.29 -7.46
C ALA A 476 5.70 6.74 -7.97
N LEU A 477 4.71 7.22 -8.74
CA LEU A 477 4.65 8.60 -9.23
C LEU A 477 4.56 9.61 -8.07
N MET A 478 3.77 9.26 -7.05
CA MET A 478 3.55 10.04 -5.82
C MET A 478 4.65 9.86 -4.76
N LYS A 479 5.84 9.36 -5.15
CA LYS A 479 7.01 9.15 -4.27
C LYS A 479 6.71 8.27 -3.04
N ASN A 480 5.75 7.36 -3.16
CA ASN A 480 5.21 6.48 -2.12
C ASN A 480 4.62 7.19 -0.88
N ALA A 481 4.30 8.47 -0.98
CA ALA A 481 3.56 9.19 0.07
C ALA A 481 2.04 8.99 -0.08
N GLY A 482 1.30 9.11 1.03
CA GLY A 482 -0.17 9.08 1.03
C GLY A 482 -0.76 10.13 0.08
N ASN A 483 -1.77 9.75 -0.68
CA ASN A 483 -2.36 10.55 -1.75
C ASN A 483 -3.81 10.12 -2.04
N ASP A 484 -4.63 11.00 -2.61
CA ASP A 484 -6.01 10.72 -3.01
C ASP A 484 -6.15 10.22 -4.46
N LEU A 485 -5.08 9.61 -4.99
CA LEU A 485 -4.78 9.31 -6.40
C LEU A 485 -4.27 10.50 -7.22
N VAL A 486 -4.64 11.75 -6.92
CA VAL A 486 -4.23 12.91 -7.75
C VAL A 486 -3.30 13.87 -7.02
N VAL A 487 -3.38 13.94 -5.69
CA VAL A 487 -2.58 14.87 -4.88
C VAL A 487 -2.05 14.18 -3.63
N ASN A 488 -0.80 14.45 -3.26
CA ASN A 488 -0.23 13.99 -1.99
C ASN A 488 -0.92 14.67 -0.80
N VAL A 489 -1.22 13.92 0.26
CA VAL A 489 -1.85 14.46 1.50
C VAL A 489 -1.05 15.64 2.06
N GLY A 490 0.28 15.52 2.12
CA GLY A 490 1.15 16.60 2.57
C GLY A 490 1.15 17.86 1.69
N SER A 491 0.64 17.80 0.46
CA SER A 491 0.44 18.97 -0.40
C SER A 491 -0.87 19.70 -0.08
N MET A 492 -1.90 18.99 0.38
CA MET A 492 -3.26 19.54 0.55
C MET A 492 -3.35 20.65 1.60
N SER A 493 -2.59 20.53 2.68
CA SER A 493 -2.55 21.48 3.79
C SER A 493 -1.34 22.43 3.76
N SER A 494 -0.47 22.35 2.74
CA SER A 494 0.83 23.04 2.74
C SER A 494 0.71 24.50 2.30
N ILE A 495 0.94 25.43 3.23
CA ILE A 495 0.95 26.87 3.00
C ILE A 495 2.17 27.39 3.74
N ASP A 496 3.13 27.98 3.02
CA ASP A 496 4.38 28.52 3.57
C ASP A 496 5.03 27.60 4.64
N PRO A 497 5.64 26.48 4.20
CA PRO A 497 6.13 25.42 5.09
C PRO A 497 7.32 25.86 5.96
N VAL A 498 7.85 27.08 5.78
CA VAL A 498 8.94 27.64 6.57
C VAL A 498 8.40 28.40 7.79
N ALA A 499 7.28 29.12 7.67
CA ALA A 499 6.77 29.98 8.74
C ALA A 499 5.77 29.32 9.72
N GLY A 500 5.26 28.11 9.42
CA GLY A 500 4.49 27.30 10.37
C GLY A 500 3.13 26.82 9.85
N ASN A 501 2.28 26.30 10.74
CA ASN A 501 0.97 25.75 10.34
C ASN A 501 -0.09 26.87 10.23
N TYR A 502 -0.56 27.11 9.02
CA TYR A 502 -1.64 28.06 8.71
C TYR A 502 -3.04 27.43 8.72
N ILE A 503 -3.15 26.10 8.69
CA ILE A 503 -4.43 25.39 8.71
C ILE A 503 -4.93 25.31 10.16
N LYS A 504 -6.13 25.85 10.37
CA LYS A 504 -6.79 25.97 11.68
C LYS A 504 -7.39 24.64 12.15
N ASP A 505 -7.95 23.86 11.23
CA ASP A 505 -8.55 22.54 11.50
C ASP A 505 -8.57 21.70 10.20
N THR A 506 -8.53 20.37 10.35
CA THR A 506 -8.39 19.43 9.23
C THR A 506 -9.29 18.21 9.42
N GLN A 507 -10.12 17.92 8.41
CA GLN A 507 -10.86 16.67 8.29
C GLN A 507 -10.00 15.68 7.51
N ASP A 508 -9.39 14.73 8.23
CA ASP A 508 -8.53 13.69 7.65
C ASP A 508 -9.26 12.35 7.61
N PHE A 509 -9.49 11.83 6.40
CA PHE A 509 -10.08 10.50 6.19
C PHE A 509 -9.07 9.35 6.41
N GLY A 510 -7.79 9.66 6.66
CA GLY A 510 -6.72 8.69 6.84
C GLY A 510 -6.48 7.82 5.61
N THR A 511 -5.86 6.65 5.81
CA THR A 511 -5.75 5.64 4.75
C THR A 511 -7.03 4.83 4.65
N ASN A 512 -7.76 4.96 3.54
CA ASN A 512 -9.08 4.36 3.35
C ASN A 512 -9.32 3.94 1.87
N PRO A 513 -10.30 3.06 1.58
CA PRO A 513 -10.57 2.59 0.22
C PRO A 513 -11.76 3.28 -0.47
N LEU A 514 -12.33 4.34 0.12
CA LEU A 514 -13.59 4.93 -0.33
C LEU A 514 -13.45 6.34 -0.88
N VAL A 515 -12.57 7.16 -0.31
CA VAL A 515 -12.46 8.60 -0.60
C VAL A 515 -11.23 8.87 -1.45
N TYR A 516 -11.46 9.24 -2.71
CA TYR A 516 -10.47 9.59 -3.71
C TYR A 516 -10.79 10.94 -4.37
N HIS A 517 -9.86 11.48 -5.16
CA HIS A 517 -9.83 12.89 -5.55
C HIS A 517 -11.15 13.47 -6.11
N THR A 518 -11.90 12.66 -6.86
CA THR A 518 -13.11 13.06 -7.57
C THR A 518 -14.42 12.73 -6.83
N ASN A 519 -14.40 12.23 -5.59
CA ASN A 519 -15.61 11.86 -4.86
C ASN A 519 -15.74 12.45 -3.44
N TYR A 520 -14.98 13.50 -3.10
CA TYR A 520 -15.09 14.15 -1.77
C TYR A 520 -16.51 14.65 -1.46
N PHE A 521 -17.18 15.32 -2.40
CA PHE A 521 -18.46 16.00 -2.15
C PHE A 521 -19.68 15.07 -2.05
N VAL A 522 -19.55 13.80 -2.44
CA VAL A 522 -20.57 12.78 -2.11
C VAL A 522 -20.42 12.21 -0.69
N GLN A 523 -19.29 12.43 0.00
CA GLN A 523 -19.10 11.90 1.36
C GLN A 523 -19.86 12.73 2.42
N PRO A 524 -20.59 12.10 3.36
CA PRO A 524 -21.30 12.82 4.40
C PRO A 524 -20.36 13.55 5.36
N GLU A 525 -19.17 13.01 5.67
CA GLU A 525 -18.20 13.65 6.56
C GLU A 525 -17.57 14.90 5.94
N THR A 526 -17.38 14.93 4.61
CA THR A 526 -16.96 16.15 3.88
C THR A 526 -18.01 17.25 4.05
N VAL A 527 -19.29 16.88 3.89
CA VAL A 527 -20.40 17.82 3.96
C VAL A 527 -20.66 18.30 5.40
N ASP A 528 -20.56 17.41 6.40
CA ASP A 528 -20.64 17.78 7.82
C ASP A 528 -19.47 18.70 8.21
N ALA A 529 -18.24 18.45 7.76
CA ALA A 529 -17.10 19.32 8.02
C ALA A 529 -17.27 20.72 7.38
N ILE A 530 -17.76 20.79 6.14
CA ILE A 530 -18.09 22.07 5.49
C ILE A 530 -19.21 22.80 6.26
N ALA A 531 -20.27 22.09 6.67
CA ALA A 531 -21.36 22.68 7.44
C ALA A 531 -20.89 23.25 8.78
N ASP A 532 -20.21 22.43 9.59
CA ASP A 532 -19.69 22.80 10.91
C ASP A 532 -18.70 23.98 10.79
N TRP A 533 -17.79 23.97 9.82
CA TRP A 533 -16.84 25.07 9.63
C TRP A 533 -17.50 26.34 9.09
N LEU A 534 -18.55 26.30 8.27
CA LEU A 534 -19.29 27.50 7.84
C LEU A 534 -20.33 28.01 8.89
N ASP A 535 -20.35 27.39 10.08
CA ASP A 535 -21.38 27.50 11.12
C ASP A 535 -22.82 27.28 10.61
N LEU A 536 -22.99 26.52 9.53
CA LEU A 536 -24.32 26.17 9.00
C LEU A 536 -25.06 25.27 10.00
N ALA A 537 -26.38 25.14 9.87
CA ALA A 537 -27.09 24.17 10.70
C ALA A 537 -26.50 22.77 10.42
N PRO A 538 -26.10 22.00 11.45
CA PRO A 538 -25.42 20.74 11.22
C PRO A 538 -26.36 19.78 10.50
N VAL A 539 -25.90 19.21 9.38
CA VAL A 539 -26.68 18.30 8.50
C VAL A 539 -27.07 17.01 9.23
N ARG A 540 -26.54 16.80 10.44
CA ARG A 540 -27.11 16.02 11.57
C ARG A 540 -28.64 16.13 11.76
N ALA A 541 -29.35 17.09 11.16
CA ALA A 541 -30.80 17.07 11.01
C ALA A 541 -31.36 15.76 10.40
N VAL A 542 -30.56 14.97 9.67
CA VAL A 542 -30.93 13.59 9.27
C VAL A 542 -31.24 12.70 10.49
N LYS A 543 -30.68 12.97 11.69
CA LYS A 543 -31.04 12.27 12.93
C LYS A 543 -32.48 12.52 13.39
N ALA A 544 -33.14 13.60 12.96
CA ALA A 544 -34.55 13.84 13.27
C ALA A 544 -35.48 13.02 12.37
N VAL A 545 -35.13 12.84 11.09
CA VAL A 545 -35.87 12.00 10.13
C VAL A 545 -35.80 10.51 10.52
N ASN A 546 -34.68 10.08 11.12
CA ASN A 546 -34.51 8.69 11.58
C ASN A 546 -35.55 8.21 12.63
N ALA A 547 -36.29 9.12 13.27
CA ALA A 547 -37.36 8.75 14.21
C ALA A 547 -38.71 8.50 13.52
N GLU A 548 -38.93 9.00 12.29
CA GLU A 548 -40.18 8.80 11.53
C GLU A 548 -40.23 7.44 10.83
N LEU A 549 -39.08 6.78 10.68
CA LEU A 549 -38.94 5.44 10.08
C LEU A 549 -39.31 4.29 11.04
N MET A 550 -39.62 4.57 12.31
CA MET A 550 -39.93 3.57 13.34
C MET A 550 -41.43 3.52 13.63
N ASP A 551 -42.11 2.41 13.34
CA ASP A 551 -43.51 2.22 13.77
C ASP A 551 -43.58 1.37 15.05
N PRO A 552 -43.98 1.96 16.20
CA PRO A 552 -44.12 1.23 17.47
C PRO A 552 -45.45 0.49 17.60
N ARG A 553 -46.40 0.64 16.67
CA ARG A 553 -47.74 0.02 16.76
C ARG A 553 -47.70 -1.39 16.23
N ILE A 554 -47.03 -2.24 17.00
CA ILE A 554 -46.84 -3.66 16.71
C ILE A 554 -47.61 -4.53 17.70
N VAL A 555 -48.18 -5.63 17.21
CA VAL A 555 -48.69 -6.71 18.04
C VAL A 555 -47.68 -7.84 18.04
N VAL A 556 -47.28 -8.30 19.24
CA VAL A 556 -46.37 -9.44 19.39
C VAL A 556 -47.17 -10.71 19.70
N VAL A 557 -46.89 -11.78 18.96
CA VAL A 557 -47.49 -13.12 19.13
C VAL A 557 -46.43 -14.22 19.02
N GLU A 558 -46.71 -15.43 19.50
CA GLU A 558 -45.84 -16.60 19.31
C GLU A 558 -46.23 -17.37 18.06
N SER A 559 -45.31 -18.13 17.47
CA SER A 559 -45.49 -18.85 16.20
C SER A 559 -46.64 -19.88 16.21
N SER A 560 -47.04 -20.33 17.39
CA SER A 560 -48.18 -21.24 17.62
C SER A 560 -49.55 -20.56 17.62
N THR A 561 -49.62 -19.23 17.67
CA THR A 561 -50.87 -18.45 17.62
C THR A 561 -51.59 -18.68 16.30
N LEU A 562 -52.91 -18.76 16.29
CA LEU A 562 -53.66 -18.91 15.03
C LEU A 562 -53.71 -17.59 14.25
N VAL A 563 -53.69 -17.65 12.91
CA VAL A 563 -53.72 -16.47 12.03
C VAL A 563 -54.92 -15.56 12.35
N LYS A 564 -56.11 -16.14 12.56
CA LYS A 564 -57.31 -15.37 12.95
C LYS A 564 -57.17 -14.64 14.29
N GLU A 565 -56.45 -15.22 15.24
CA GLU A 565 -56.25 -14.66 16.58
C GLU A 565 -55.21 -13.53 16.54
N ALA A 566 -54.14 -13.70 15.75
CA ALA A 566 -53.15 -12.65 15.50
C ALA A 566 -53.76 -11.44 14.78
N LEU A 567 -54.62 -11.67 13.77
CA LEU A 567 -55.34 -10.61 13.06
C LEU A 567 -56.37 -9.91 13.95
N GLN A 568 -57.14 -10.65 14.74
CA GLN A 568 -58.09 -10.07 15.71
C GLN A 568 -57.36 -9.20 16.73
N LYS A 569 -56.27 -9.71 17.32
CA LYS A 569 -55.45 -8.96 18.29
C LYS A 569 -54.85 -7.69 17.69
N ALA A 570 -54.33 -7.76 16.46
CA ALA A 570 -53.84 -6.57 15.76
C ALA A 570 -54.95 -5.54 15.50
N SER A 571 -56.17 -5.99 15.18
CA SER A 571 -57.33 -5.12 15.01
C SER A 571 -57.78 -4.48 16.32
N ASP A 572 -57.81 -5.23 17.42
CA ASP A 572 -58.26 -4.77 18.74
C ASP A 572 -57.26 -3.79 19.38
N GLU A 573 -55.96 -4.00 19.16
CA GLU A 573 -54.87 -3.12 19.67
C GLU A 573 -54.51 -1.97 18.69
N GLY A 574 -55.14 -1.89 17.52
CA GLY A 574 -54.85 -0.86 16.51
C GLY A 574 -53.44 -0.95 15.90
N ALA A 575 -52.87 -2.15 15.87
CA ALA A 575 -51.51 -2.39 15.40
C ALA A 575 -51.42 -2.39 13.87
N HIS A 576 -50.38 -1.74 13.34
CA HIS A 576 -50.06 -1.72 11.91
C HIS A 576 -49.29 -2.97 11.46
N PHE A 577 -48.58 -3.64 12.38
CA PHE A 577 -47.79 -4.83 12.06
C PHE A 577 -47.95 -5.92 13.11
N VAL A 578 -47.89 -7.17 12.67
CA VAL A 578 -47.73 -8.34 13.54
C VAL A 578 -46.27 -8.74 13.52
N VAL A 579 -45.62 -8.74 14.69
CA VAL A 579 -44.30 -9.36 14.88
C VAL A 579 -44.56 -10.72 15.53
N PHE A 580 -44.12 -11.82 14.94
CA PHE A 580 -44.19 -13.11 15.62
C PHE A 580 -42.84 -13.71 15.94
N ARG A 581 -42.78 -14.34 17.11
CA ARG A 581 -41.61 -14.96 17.71
C ARG A 581 -41.64 -16.47 17.47
N ARG A 582 -40.48 -17.06 17.18
CA ARG A 582 -40.25 -18.51 17.17
C ARG A 582 -39.00 -18.78 17.98
N SER A 583 -39.15 -19.52 19.07
CA SER A 583 -38.03 -20.21 19.71
C SER A 583 -37.67 -21.42 18.85
N ASP A 584 -36.39 -21.57 18.52
CA ASP A 584 -35.89 -22.76 17.84
C ASP A 584 -35.04 -23.60 18.80
N PRO A 585 -35.21 -24.93 18.91
CA PRO A 585 -34.40 -25.75 19.80
C PRO A 585 -32.90 -25.74 19.49
N ASP A 586 -32.54 -25.56 18.21
CA ASP A 586 -31.15 -25.64 17.74
C ASP A 586 -30.46 -24.26 17.62
N TYR A 587 -31.20 -23.16 17.84
CA TYR A 587 -30.69 -21.78 17.79
C TYR A 587 -30.79 -21.09 19.17
N PRO A 588 -29.69 -20.55 19.74
CA PRO A 588 -29.66 -20.01 21.11
C PRO A 588 -30.26 -18.60 21.24
N GLY A 589 -31.34 -18.29 20.53
CA GLY A 589 -32.03 -16.99 20.55
C GLY A 589 -33.43 -17.04 19.94
N THR A 590 -34.23 -15.99 20.15
CA THR A 590 -35.58 -15.90 19.57
C THR A 590 -35.52 -15.37 18.14
N LEU A 591 -36.13 -16.09 17.19
CA LEU A 591 -36.29 -15.62 15.81
C LEU A 591 -37.56 -14.76 15.68
N HIS A 592 -37.45 -13.63 14.99
CA HIS A 592 -38.55 -12.69 14.77
C HIS A 592 -38.93 -12.61 13.29
N TYR A 593 -40.22 -12.43 13.01
CA TYR A 593 -40.76 -12.31 11.65
C TYR A 593 -41.82 -11.21 11.58
N THR A 594 -41.82 -10.45 10.47
CA THR A 594 -42.74 -9.31 10.22
C THR A 594 -43.53 -9.48 8.92
N PRO A 595 -44.50 -10.41 8.85
CA PRO A 595 -45.38 -10.57 7.69
C PRO A 595 -46.22 -9.31 7.44
N ASN A 596 -46.69 -9.13 6.21
CA ASN A 596 -47.68 -8.09 5.92
C ASN A 596 -49.07 -8.53 6.44
N LEU A 597 -49.91 -7.59 6.89
CA LEU A 597 -51.29 -7.88 7.29
C LEU A 597 -52.09 -8.51 6.13
N ASP A 598 -51.83 -8.11 4.88
CA ASP A 598 -52.49 -8.71 3.71
C ASP A 598 -51.95 -10.10 3.32
N GLU A 599 -50.77 -10.48 3.82
CA GLU A 599 -50.25 -11.84 3.72
C GLU A 599 -50.99 -12.74 4.73
N LEU A 600 -51.13 -12.25 5.97
CA LEU A 600 -51.92 -12.92 7.01
C LEU A 600 -53.40 -13.06 6.64
N ARG A 601 -54.03 -12.02 6.07
CA ARG A 601 -55.43 -12.08 5.58
C ARG A 601 -55.63 -13.07 4.43
N ARG A 602 -54.58 -13.38 3.66
CA ARG A 602 -54.59 -14.40 2.59
C ARG A 602 -54.30 -15.81 3.10
N ALA A 603 -53.76 -15.96 4.31
CA ALA A 603 -53.42 -17.24 4.90
C ALA A 603 -54.64 -17.94 5.55
N HIS A 604 -54.54 -19.25 5.81
CA HIS A 604 -55.65 -20.02 6.35
C HIS A 604 -55.94 -19.61 7.81
N PRO A 605 -57.15 -19.16 8.17
CA PRO A 605 -57.42 -18.50 9.45
C PRO A 605 -57.20 -19.40 10.69
N ASP A 606 -57.39 -20.71 10.52
CA ASP A 606 -57.24 -21.73 11.56
C ASP A 606 -55.85 -22.39 11.58
N ALA A 607 -54.89 -21.94 10.76
CA ALA A 607 -53.50 -22.41 10.81
C ALA A 607 -52.68 -21.58 11.82
N SER A 608 -51.61 -22.17 12.37
CA SER A 608 -50.66 -21.41 13.19
C SER A 608 -49.80 -20.48 12.33
N MET A 609 -49.34 -19.35 12.89
CA MET A 609 -48.49 -18.37 12.21
C MET A 609 -47.23 -19.00 11.58
N GLY A 610 -46.64 -20.00 12.24
CA GLY A 610 -45.47 -20.72 11.74
C GLY A 610 -45.74 -21.61 10.53
N GLU A 611 -46.88 -22.31 10.53
CA GLU A 611 -47.30 -23.19 9.42
C GLU A 611 -47.78 -22.38 8.22
N ALA A 612 -48.61 -21.37 8.47
CA ALA A 612 -49.25 -20.49 7.50
C ALA A 612 -48.27 -19.75 6.58
N LEU A 613 -47.07 -19.44 7.08
CA LEU A 613 -46.05 -18.64 6.40
C LEU A 613 -44.79 -19.44 6.04
N HIS A 614 -44.80 -20.76 6.27
CA HIS A 614 -43.69 -21.68 5.96
C HIS A 614 -42.32 -21.19 6.46
N VAL A 615 -42.25 -20.65 7.68
CA VAL A 615 -41.07 -19.92 8.16
C VAL A 615 -39.81 -20.77 8.28
N ARG A 616 -38.69 -20.19 7.85
CA ARG A 616 -37.33 -20.73 7.92
C ARG A 616 -36.41 -19.65 8.48
N GLU A 617 -35.31 -20.06 9.11
CA GLU A 617 -34.31 -19.15 9.69
C GLU A 617 -33.81 -18.11 8.68
N SER A 618 -33.57 -18.51 7.42
CA SER A 618 -33.13 -17.63 6.34
C SER A 618 -34.14 -16.56 5.91
N ARG A 619 -35.33 -16.50 6.53
CA ARG A 619 -36.36 -15.49 6.34
C ARG A 619 -36.67 -14.69 7.61
N CYS A 620 -35.87 -14.81 8.68
CA CYS A 620 -36.08 -14.01 9.88
C CYS A 620 -35.81 -12.52 9.61
N SER A 621 -36.58 -11.65 10.25
CA SER A 621 -36.34 -10.21 10.26
C SER A 621 -35.04 -9.89 10.99
N ARG A 622 -34.23 -8.98 10.44
CA ARG A 622 -33.00 -8.50 11.08
C ARG A 622 -33.34 -7.79 12.39
N VAL A 623 -32.61 -8.11 13.46
CA VAL A 623 -32.85 -7.57 14.81
C VAL A 623 -31.91 -6.40 15.08
N VAL A 624 -32.45 -5.31 15.66
CA VAL A 624 -31.70 -4.08 16.00
C VAL A 624 -31.89 -3.72 17.48
N PRO A 625 -30.82 -3.60 18.30
CA PRO A 625 -30.95 -3.31 19.72
C PRO A 625 -31.29 -1.83 20.00
N ASN A 626 -32.20 -1.60 20.94
CA ASN A 626 -32.66 -0.27 21.35
C ASN A 626 -31.59 0.49 22.19
N GLY A 627 -30.73 1.25 21.52
CA GLY A 627 -29.59 1.97 22.12
C GLY A 627 -29.93 3.29 22.86
N PRO A 628 -28.97 3.91 23.56
CA PRO A 628 -29.21 5.10 24.40
C PRO A 628 -29.78 6.33 23.68
N PHE A 629 -29.60 6.42 22.36
CA PHE A 629 -30.06 7.53 21.52
C PHE A 629 -31.55 7.46 21.12
N LEU A 630 -32.25 6.36 21.38
CA LEU A 630 -33.63 6.12 20.91
C LEU A 630 -34.72 6.48 21.94
N ARG A 631 -34.37 7.15 23.05
CA ARG A 631 -35.30 7.45 24.17
C ARG A 631 -36.14 8.72 23.98
N SER A 632 -36.98 8.79 22.94
CA SER A 632 -38.20 9.62 22.96
C SER A 632 -39.22 9.17 21.91
N LEU A 633 -40.15 8.29 22.30
CA LEU A 633 -41.21 7.76 21.43
C LEU A 633 -42.64 8.11 21.86
N GLU A 634 -42.82 8.92 22.92
CA GLU A 634 -44.14 9.36 23.34
C GLU A 634 -44.67 10.50 22.45
N GLY A 635 -45.67 10.20 21.63
CA GLY A 635 -46.60 11.19 21.08
C GLY A 635 -46.34 11.73 19.66
N ARG A 636 -45.94 10.90 18.69
CA ARG A 636 -45.81 11.32 17.27
C ARG A 636 -46.64 10.48 16.30
N THR A 637 -47.04 11.13 15.21
CA THR A 637 -47.96 10.61 14.17
C THR A 637 -47.31 9.60 13.25
N PRO A 638 -48.07 8.61 12.76
CA PRO A 638 -47.56 7.52 11.92
C PRO A 638 -47.47 7.87 10.43
N LEU A 639 -46.63 7.13 9.71
CA LEU A 639 -46.64 7.03 8.25
C LEU A 639 -47.98 6.46 7.75
N GLU A 640 -48.55 7.07 6.71
CA GLU A 640 -49.68 6.48 5.98
C GLU A 640 -49.20 5.29 5.12
N ALA A 641 -50.09 4.32 4.94
CA ALA A 641 -49.77 3.05 4.30
C ALA A 641 -49.87 3.16 2.77
N ASP A 642 -48.82 3.67 2.13
CA ASP A 642 -48.78 3.74 0.67
C ASP A 642 -48.62 2.36 0.00
N GLU A 643 -49.38 2.19 -1.08
CA GLU A 643 -49.48 0.99 -1.90
C GLU A 643 -48.23 0.80 -2.80
N PHE A 644 -47.98 -0.42 -3.27
CA PHE A 644 -46.92 -0.81 -4.22
C PHE A 644 -45.46 -0.86 -3.71
N LEU A 645 -45.12 -1.94 -2.99
CA LEU A 645 -43.79 -2.56 -3.04
C LEU A 645 -43.92 -4.08 -3.27
N PRO A 646 -43.08 -4.71 -4.12
CA PRO A 646 -43.16 -6.14 -4.42
C PRO A 646 -42.68 -7.03 -3.26
N GLU A 647 -43.17 -8.27 -3.23
CA GLU A 647 -42.96 -9.23 -2.15
C GLU A 647 -41.47 -9.54 -1.89
N TYR A 648 -40.96 -9.31 -0.67
CA TYR A 648 -40.65 -10.35 0.33
C TYR A 648 -39.80 -9.81 1.51
N SER A 649 -40.36 -9.91 2.72
CA SER A 649 -39.65 -10.09 4.00
C SER A 649 -38.32 -9.34 4.23
N ARG A 650 -38.35 -8.00 4.27
CA ARG A 650 -37.29 -7.20 4.91
C ARG A 650 -37.85 -5.95 5.61
N ARG A 651 -38.31 -6.13 6.86
CA ARG A 651 -38.40 -5.05 7.86
C ARG A 651 -37.58 -5.49 9.06
N ALA A 652 -36.78 -4.59 9.63
CA ALA A 652 -36.00 -4.90 10.81
C ALA A 652 -36.87 -4.75 12.06
N VAL A 653 -36.66 -5.62 13.04
CA VAL A 653 -37.35 -5.58 14.33
C VAL A 653 -36.44 -4.90 15.34
N VAL A 654 -36.90 -3.81 15.93
CA VAL A 654 -36.20 -3.12 17.01
C VAL A 654 -36.57 -3.79 18.31
N VAL A 655 -35.57 -4.20 19.09
CA VAL A 655 -35.76 -4.93 20.36
C VAL A 655 -35.16 -4.19 21.55
N GLU A 656 -35.87 -4.19 22.66
CA GLU A 656 -35.34 -3.82 23.97
C GLU A 656 -35.11 -5.10 24.77
N GLY A 657 -33.85 -5.53 24.87
CA GLY A 657 -33.51 -6.90 25.26
C GLY A 657 -33.95 -7.88 24.16
N ASP A 658 -34.80 -8.86 24.51
CA ASP A 658 -35.41 -9.84 23.58
C ASP A 658 -36.88 -9.50 23.22
N ARG A 659 -37.36 -8.31 23.63
CA ARG A 659 -38.73 -7.86 23.39
C ARG A 659 -38.79 -6.93 22.17
N PRO A 660 -39.58 -7.25 21.12
CA PRO A 660 -39.90 -6.30 20.06
C PRO A 660 -40.61 -5.05 20.60
N VAL A 661 -40.17 -3.88 20.15
CA VAL A 661 -40.75 -2.57 20.52
C VAL A 661 -41.14 -1.70 19.31
N ALA A 662 -40.55 -1.92 18.14
CA ALA A 662 -40.93 -1.27 16.88
C ALA A 662 -40.47 -2.09 15.66
N VAL A 663 -40.93 -1.70 14.47
CA VAL A 663 -40.36 -2.15 13.18
C VAL A 663 -39.85 -0.96 12.35
N ILE A 664 -38.83 -1.21 11.53
CA ILE A 664 -38.24 -0.24 10.60
C ILE A 664 -38.12 -0.83 9.18
N PRO A 665 -38.13 0.01 8.11
CA PRO A 665 -37.68 -0.38 6.78
C PRO A 665 -36.24 -0.93 6.75
N THR A 666 -35.85 -1.58 5.66
CA THR A 666 -34.47 -2.06 5.42
C THR A 666 -33.90 -1.55 4.10
N ASP A 667 -34.14 -0.29 3.78
CA ASP A 667 -33.26 0.43 2.89
C ASP A 667 -31.86 0.47 3.53
N ASP A 668 -30.87 -0.16 2.89
CA ASP A 668 -29.54 -0.37 3.49
C ASP A 668 -28.88 0.98 3.89
N ALA A 669 -29.20 2.07 3.19
CA ALA A 669 -28.79 3.44 3.49
C ALA A 669 -29.43 4.07 4.76
N ALA A 670 -30.49 3.49 5.32
CA ALA A 670 -31.00 3.85 6.65
C ALA A 670 -30.34 3.00 7.74
N LEU A 671 -30.03 1.74 7.45
CA LEU A 671 -29.38 0.84 8.41
C LEU A 671 -27.93 1.22 8.70
N ASP A 672 -27.14 1.62 7.70
CA ASP A 672 -25.75 2.03 7.91
C ASP A 672 -25.62 3.31 8.76
N VAL A 673 -26.60 4.23 8.67
CA VAL A 673 -26.64 5.43 9.52
C VAL A 673 -26.96 5.09 10.98
N LEU A 674 -27.68 4.00 11.24
CA LEU A 674 -28.01 3.55 12.59
C LEU A 674 -26.89 2.73 13.24
N THR A 675 -26.10 1.99 12.46
CA THR A 675 -24.97 1.18 12.97
C THR A 675 -23.72 2.01 13.26
N HIS A 676 -23.42 3.05 12.47
CA HIS A 676 -22.20 3.86 12.66
C HIS A 676 -22.33 4.95 13.75
N ALA A 677 -23.52 5.13 14.33
CA ALA A 677 -23.76 6.14 15.36
C ALA A 677 -23.31 5.73 16.79
N THR A 678 -22.70 4.56 16.98
CA THR A 678 -22.47 3.97 18.32
C THR A 678 -21.11 4.28 18.96
N GLU A 679 -20.14 4.87 18.25
CA GLU A 679 -18.81 5.19 18.82
C GLU A 679 -18.58 6.70 18.97
N PRO A 680 -18.40 7.23 20.20
CA PRO A 680 -17.98 8.62 20.41
C PRO A 680 -16.46 8.76 20.26
N PRO A 681 -15.94 9.82 19.61
CA PRO A 681 -14.50 10.01 19.42
C PRO A 681 -13.78 10.28 20.77
N VAL A 682 -12.75 9.48 21.05
CA VAL A 682 -11.99 9.54 22.30
C VAL A 682 -11.03 10.74 22.30
N ARG A 683 -11.39 11.80 23.04
CA ARG A 683 -10.46 12.90 23.37
C ARG A 683 -9.49 12.48 24.47
N PHE A 684 -8.22 12.29 24.14
CA PHE A 684 -7.17 12.09 25.14
C PHE A 684 -6.71 13.41 25.77
N THR A 685 -7.03 13.61 27.05
CA THR A 685 -6.42 14.66 27.89
C THR A 685 -5.31 14.07 28.77
N ARG A 686 -4.17 14.76 28.86
CA ARG A 686 -3.02 14.39 29.72
C ARG A 686 -3.42 14.37 31.21
N GLY A 687 -3.14 13.26 31.89
CA GLY A 687 -3.28 13.07 33.35
C GLY A 687 -2.03 12.41 33.94
N VAL A 688 -1.76 12.62 35.23
CA VAL A 688 -0.45 12.44 35.87
C VAL A 688 -0.50 11.43 37.04
N THR A 689 0.64 10.80 37.38
CA THR A 689 0.92 9.91 38.54
C THR A 689 0.22 8.53 38.57
N ARG A 690 0.74 7.48 39.25
CA ARG A 690 1.80 7.35 40.28
C ARG A 690 2.42 5.93 40.25
N SER A 691 3.65 5.78 40.75
CA SER A 691 4.31 4.48 40.98
C SER A 691 3.88 3.82 42.30
N PHE A 692 4.05 2.50 42.40
CA PHE A 692 4.00 1.73 43.66
C PHE A 692 5.10 0.66 43.67
N GLU A 693 5.91 0.64 44.73
CA GLU A 693 6.93 -0.36 45.00
C GLU A 693 6.36 -1.51 45.85
N GLY A 694 6.97 -2.70 45.76
CA GLY A 694 6.66 -3.85 46.62
C GLY A 694 7.83 -4.83 46.67
N THR A 695 8.44 -4.98 47.84
CA THR A 695 9.67 -5.75 48.12
C THR A 695 9.38 -7.14 48.77
N PHE A 696 10.44 -7.81 49.24
CA PHE A 696 10.51 -9.06 50.07
C PHE A 696 10.87 -10.37 49.31
N PRO A 697 11.45 -11.40 49.98
CA PRO A 697 12.88 -11.44 50.36
C PRO A 697 13.59 -12.78 50.01
N THR A 698 14.85 -12.96 50.44
CA THR A 698 15.78 -14.05 50.05
C THR A 698 16.07 -15.14 51.11
N SER A 699 16.72 -16.25 50.65
CA SER A 699 17.55 -17.23 51.41
C SER A 699 16.88 -18.41 52.17
N PRO A 700 17.59 -19.52 52.51
CA PRO A 700 18.83 -20.12 51.91
C PRO A 700 18.93 -21.69 51.86
N LEU A 701 19.89 -22.19 51.06
CA LEU A 701 20.83 -23.36 51.24
C LEU A 701 20.40 -24.75 51.79
N VAL A 702 20.97 -25.84 51.23
CA VAL A 702 22.07 -26.68 51.80
C VAL A 702 22.51 -27.84 50.84
N GLU A 703 23.73 -28.36 51.06
CA GLU A 703 24.66 -29.05 50.14
C GLU A 703 24.61 -30.61 50.10
N GLY A 704 25.42 -31.21 49.20
CA GLY A 704 25.72 -32.66 49.15
C GLY A 704 26.83 -33.09 48.16
N SER A 705 28.09 -32.94 48.59
CA SER A 705 29.41 -33.35 48.02
C SER A 705 29.54 -34.81 47.48
N THR A 706 30.50 -35.30 46.65
CA THR A 706 31.76 -34.88 45.93
C THR A 706 32.29 -36.11 45.10
N PRO A 707 33.55 -36.24 44.57
CA PRO A 707 34.42 -35.35 43.75
C PRO A 707 35.02 -36.02 42.46
N ILE A 708 35.53 -35.22 41.50
CA ILE A 708 36.45 -35.62 40.40
C ILE A 708 37.51 -34.49 40.20
N PRO A 709 38.80 -34.77 39.86
CA PRO A 709 39.93 -33.81 39.96
C PRO A 709 40.00 -32.77 38.81
N PRO A 710 40.91 -31.76 38.86
CA PRO A 710 40.55 -30.38 38.55
C PRO A 710 40.54 -30.03 37.06
N VAL A 711 39.41 -29.49 36.62
CA VAL A 711 39.38 -28.52 35.52
C VAL A 711 39.88 -27.19 36.08
N THR A 712 40.69 -26.45 35.31
CA THR A 712 41.13 -25.10 35.65
C THR A 712 39.94 -24.21 35.96
N SER A 713 39.88 -23.66 37.18
CA SER A 713 38.75 -22.86 37.66
C SER A 713 38.45 -21.71 36.70
N PRO A 714 37.17 -21.45 36.34
CA PRO A 714 36.82 -20.20 35.68
C PRO A 714 37.16 -19.04 36.62
N THR A 715 37.99 -18.12 36.15
CA THR A 715 38.29 -16.87 36.86
C THR A 715 37.00 -16.07 37.01
N GLU A 716 36.69 -15.59 38.22
CA GLU A 716 35.47 -14.82 38.44
C GLU A 716 35.43 -13.57 37.53
N PRO A 717 34.29 -13.29 36.87
CA PRO A 717 34.17 -12.15 35.98
C PRO A 717 34.18 -10.84 36.76
N VAL A 718 35.00 -9.90 36.30
CA VAL A 718 35.24 -8.60 36.92
C VAL A 718 34.18 -7.61 36.43
N VAL A 719 33.64 -6.78 37.32
CA VAL A 719 32.79 -5.64 36.92
C VAL A 719 33.70 -4.54 36.36
N CYS A 720 33.42 -4.13 35.13
CA CYS A 720 34.11 -3.04 34.46
C CYS A 720 33.08 -1.96 34.07
N ASN A 721 33.34 -0.73 34.50
CA ASN A 721 32.65 0.47 34.06
C ASN A 721 33.26 0.93 32.73
N ILE A 722 32.41 1.32 31.79
CA ILE A 722 32.77 1.72 30.45
C ILE A 722 32.06 3.05 30.16
N ASN A 723 32.81 4.07 29.76
CA ASN A 723 32.32 5.36 29.30
C ASN A 723 32.81 5.61 27.87
N ALA A 724 31.97 6.24 27.06
CA ALA A 724 32.37 6.86 25.80
C ALA A 724 31.82 8.28 25.78
N GLU A 725 32.65 9.26 25.44
CA GLU A 725 32.24 10.67 25.39
C GLU A 725 32.89 11.45 24.24
N MET A 726 32.21 12.49 23.78
CA MET A 726 32.68 13.38 22.72
C MET A 726 32.00 14.76 22.80
N PRO A 727 32.44 15.77 22.03
CA PRO A 727 31.70 17.03 21.90
C PRO A 727 30.26 16.80 21.36
N PRO A 728 29.23 17.43 21.96
CA PRO A 728 27.83 17.25 21.53
C PRO A 728 27.52 17.81 20.13
N THR A 729 28.33 18.76 19.66
CA THR A 729 28.19 19.43 18.37
C THR A 729 29.53 19.46 17.65
N VAL A 730 29.57 19.12 16.37
CA VAL A 730 30.78 19.14 15.54
C VAL A 730 30.51 19.88 14.23
N MET A 731 31.41 20.74 13.77
CA MET A 731 31.28 21.41 12.47
C MET A 731 31.70 20.48 11.34
N VAL A 732 31.02 20.53 10.19
CA VAL A 732 31.45 19.80 8.97
C VAL A 732 32.91 20.12 8.64
N GLY A 733 33.68 19.09 8.28
CA GLY A 733 35.13 19.16 8.00
C GLY A 733 36.03 19.30 9.22
N SER A 734 35.47 19.48 10.42
CA SER A 734 36.26 19.59 11.66
C SER A 734 36.53 18.23 12.31
N ARG A 735 37.67 18.16 13.00
CA ARG A 735 38.08 17.02 13.83
C ARG A 735 37.38 17.10 15.19
N ALA A 736 36.87 15.98 15.67
CA ALA A 736 36.40 15.78 17.03
C ALA A 736 37.00 14.48 17.59
N THR A 737 37.24 14.44 18.89
CA THR A 737 37.81 13.28 19.57
C THR A 737 36.70 12.54 20.32
N VAL A 738 36.69 11.20 20.18
CA VAL A 738 35.88 10.28 20.97
C VAL A 738 36.79 9.65 22.01
N THR A 739 36.57 9.97 23.28
CA THR A 739 37.32 9.43 24.41
C THR A 739 36.56 8.25 25.00
N VAL A 740 37.22 7.10 25.07
CA VAL A 740 36.68 5.86 25.62
C VAL A 740 37.45 5.49 26.87
N THR A 741 36.77 5.34 28.00
CA THR A 741 37.37 4.99 29.29
C THR A 741 36.81 3.66 29.79
N LEU A 742 37.68 2.70 30.11
CA LEU A 742 37.33 1.49 30.84
C LEU A 742 38.01 1.50 32.21
N SER A 743 37.27 1.25 33.28
CA SER A 743 37.78 1.25 34.66
C SER A 743 37.11 0.15 35.49
N ALA A 744 37.77 -0.31 36.55
CA ALA A 744 37.08 -1.08 37.61
C ALA A 744 36.35 -0.18 38.60
N ASP A 745 36.78 1.09 38.72
CA ASP A 745 36.19 2.11 39.58
C ASP A 745 35.15 2.94 38.81
N GLU A 746 34.36 3.75 39.52
CA GLU A 746 33.39 4.67 38.92
C GLU A 746 34.08 5.72 38.03
N ILE A 747 33.50 6.00 36.86
CA ILE A 747 34.08 6.94 35.88
C ILE A 747 33.39 8.29 36.02
N THR A 748 34.17 9.36 36.22
CA THR A 748 33.67 10.73 36.17
C THR A 748 33.52 11.17 34.72
N ILE A 749 32.31 11.60 34.34
CA ILE A 749 31.98 12.08 32.99
C ILE A 749 32.38 13.56 32.86
N THR A 750 32.93 13.95 31.70
CA THR A 750 33.28 15.36 31.45
C THR A 750 32.04 16.26 31.38
N PRO A 751 31.95 17.34 32.17
CA PRO A 751 30.79 18.24 32.16
C PRO A 751 30.51 18.84 30.78
N GLY A 752 29.29 18.65 30.27
CA GLY A 752 28.85 19.17 28.97
C GLY A 752 29.25 18.31 27.76
N ALA A 753 29.97 17.20 27.95
CA ALA A 753 30.19 16.23 26.89
C ALA A 753 28.90 15.45 26.56
N LEU A 754 28.77 15.03 25.29
CA LEU A 754 27.84 13.97 24.93
C LEU A 754 28.48 12.65 25.34
N ALA A 755 28.02 12.10 26.46
CA ALA A 755 28.60 10.91 27.07
C ALA A 755 27.56 9.79 27.23
N GLN A 756 28.06 8.57 27.28
CA GLN A 756 27.26 7.39 27.52
C GLN A 756 28.08 6.34 28.27
N SER A 757 27.52 5.80 29.35
CA SER A 757 28.25 4.90 30.25
C SER A 757 27.43 3.65 30.60
N THR A 758 28.11 2.55 30.93
CA THR A 758 27.50 1.33 31.45
C THR A 758 28.50 0.54 32.31
N ALA A 759 27.99 -0.29 33.23
CA ALA A 759 28.77 -1.36 33.85
C ALA A 759 28.49 -2.70 33.13
N VAL A 760 29.50 -3.56 33.01
CA VAL A 760 29.39 -4.92 32.45
C VAL A 760 30.31 -5.88 33.19
N LYS A 761 29.95 -7.16 33.26
CA LYS A 761 30.80 -8.22 33.83
C LYS A 761 31.64 -8.84 32.70
N LEU A 762 32.96 -8.74 32.80
CA LEU A 762 33.92 -9.24 31.79
C LEU A 762 34.77 -10.37 32.37
N GLN A 763 35.06 -11.38 31.56
CA GLN A 763 35.97 -12.46 31.95
C GLN A 763 37.42 -11.95 32.00
N LYS A 764 38.30 -12.57 32.80
CA LYS A 764 39.74 -12.25 32.81
C LYS A 764 40.45 -12.82 31.59
N ARG A 765 40.29 -12.13 30.45
CA ARG A 765 40.83 -12.48 29.13
C ARG A 765 40.86 -11.22 28.24
N PRO A 766 41.49 -11.27 27.05
CA PRO A 766 41.66 -10.09 26.24
C PRO A 766 40.36 -9.38 25.86
N ILE A 767 40.40 -8.05 25.93
CA ILE A 767 39.31 -7.15 25.55
C ILE A 767 39.76 -6.35 24.33
N THR A 768 38.90 -6.25 23.31
CA THR A 768 39.06 -5.28 22.22
C THR A 768 38.05 -4.15 22.39
N ILE A 769 38.55 -2.91 22.32
CA ILE A 769 37.77 -1.67 22.23
C ILE A 769 37.85 -1.20 20.76
N GLU A 770 36.75 -0.73 20.20
CA GLU A 770 36.67 -0.26 18.81
C GLU A 770 35.72 0.94 18.68
N VAL A 771 36.14 1.98 17.97
CA VAL A 771 35.30 3.15 17.64
C VAL A 771 34.90 3.11 16.17
N VAL A 772 33.61 2.99 15.91
CA VAL A 772 33.04 2.80 14.56
C VAL A 772 32.11 3.96 14.20
N PRO A 773 32.59 4.95 13.44
CA PRO A 773 31.73 5.89 12.72
C PRO A 773 30.63 5.19 11.92
N ARG A 774 29.38 5.62 12.09
CA ARG A 774 28.17 5.08 11.44
C ARG A 774 27.55 6.07 10.47
N VAL A 775 27.31 7.30 10.92
CA VAL A 775 26.63 8.33 10.13
C VAL A 775 27.35 9.66 10.28
N GLY A 776 27.67 10.31 9.16
CA GLY A 776 28.20 11.68 9.11
C GLY A 776 29.65 11.84 9.57
N PHE A 777 30.42 10.76 9.72
CA PHE A 777 31.81 10.80 10.17
C PHE A 777 32.69 9.81 9.41
N HIS A 778 33.97 10.13 9.23
CA HIS A 778 35.04 9.16 8.98
C HIS A 778 36.09 9.22 10.11
N LEU A 779 36.99 8.23 10.18
CA LEU A 779 38.16 8.29 11.06
C LEU A 779 39.15 9.33 10.51
N ALA A 780 39.84 10.05 11.40
CA ALA A 780 40.87 11.02 11.02
C ALA A 780 42.16 10.35 10.53
N SER A 781 42.42 9.10 10.95
CA SER A 781 43.48 8.25 10.42
C SER A 781 42.92 7.22 9.44
N ALA A 782 43.71 6.90 8.41
CA ALA A 782 43.44 5.81 7.49
C ALA A 782 43.88 4.43 8.04
N LEU A 783 44.61 4.40 9.17
CA LEU A 783 45.04 3.15 9.81
C LEU A 783 43.95 2.66 10.75
N ILE A 784 43.44 1.45 10.51
CA ILE A 784 42.40 0.82 11.33
C ILE A 784 42.87 0.65 12.79
N GLU A 785 44.17 0.48 13.01
CA GLU A 785 44.80 0.34 14.33
C GLU A 785 44.54 1.56 15.23
N ASP A 786 44.51 2.78 14.69
CA ASP A 786 44.31 4.02 15.46
C ASP A 786 42.86 4.20 15.99
N SER A 787 41.94 3.30 15.62
CA SER A 787 40.55 3.27 16.09
C SER A 787 40.25 2.12 17.07
N ARG A 788 41.28 1.38 17.48
CA ARG A 788 41.17 0.15 18.25
C ARG A 788 42.22 0.09 19.36
N ALA A 789 41.82 -0.37 20.54
CA ALA A 789 42.77 -0.86 21.55
C ALA A 789 42.49 -2.33 21.87
N THR A 790 43.54 -3.10 22.21
CA THR A 790 43.39 -4.44 22.77
C THR A 790 44.11 -4.50 24.11
N LEU A 791 43.37 -4.81 25.17
CA LEU A 791 43.89 -5.05 26.52
C LEU A 791 44.04 -6.55 26.76
N PRO A 792 45.08 -7.03 27.45
CA PRO A 792 45.23 -8.46 27.76
C PRO A 792 44.21 -8.97 28.78
N GLU A 793 43.74 -8.11 29.68
CA GLU A 793 42.73 -8.39 30.73
C GLU A 793 41.90 -7.12 31.03
N PRO A 794 40.75 -7.24 31.73
CA PRO A 794 40.01 -6.09 32.26
C PRO A 794 40.88 -5.16 33.12
N PRO A 795 40.63 -3.83 33.10
CA PRO A 795 41.28 -2.88 33.99
C PRO A 795 41.14 -3.26 35.46
N THR A 796 42.15 -2.89 36.26
CA THR A 796 42.13 -3.05 37.73
C THR A 796 41.83 -1.72 38.40
N SER A 797 41.37 -1.77 39.65
CA SER A 797 41.12 -0.56 40.46
C SER A 797 42.39 0.30 40.53
N GLY A 798 42.23 1.61 40.33
CA GLY A 798 43.31 2.59 40.20
C GLY A 798 44.00 2.66 38.83
N ASN A 799 43.73 1.73 37.90
CA ASN A 799 44.40 1.64 36.60
C ASN A 799 43.40 1.66 35.42
N PRO A 800 42.72 2.79 35.14
CA PRO A 800 41.82 2.91 34.01
C PRO A 800 42.58 2.84 32.67
N CYS A 801 41.95 2.26 31.66
CA CYS A 801 42.37 2.40 30.26
C CYS A 801 41.59 3.56 29.62
N VAL A 802 42.30 4.45 28.94
CA VAL A 802 41.72 5.52 28.12
C VAL A 802 42.20 5.35 26.68
N LEU A 803 41.29 5.45 25.72
CA LEU A 803 41.54 5.43 24.28
C LEU A 803 40.87 6.66 23.66
N ASP A 804 41.67 7.53 23.05
CA ASP A 804 41.18 8.67 22.26
C ASP A 804 41.21 8.33 20.77
N VAL A 805 40.07 8.44 20.08
CA VAL A 805 39.96 8.22 18.63
C VAL A 805 39.40 9.46 17.96
N ASP A 806 40.13 9.98 16.98
CA ASP A 806 39.71 11.15 16.23
C ASP A 806 38.85 10.81 15.00
N VAL A 807 37.79 11.58 14.85
CA VAL A 807 36.83 11.51 13.74
C VAL A 807 36.70 12.86 13.06
N ILE A 808 36.39 12.87 11.77
CA ILE A 808 36.14 14.07 10.98
C ILE A 808 34.68 14.04 10.53
N ALA A 809 33.93 15.11 10.82
CA ALA A 809 32.53 15.23 10.42
C ALA A 809 32.41 15.52 8.91
N THR A 810 31.46 14.89 8.22
CA THR A 810 31.39 14.88 6.75
C THR A 810 30.17 15.60 6.18
N ASN A 811 29.00 15.46 6.81
CA ASN A 811 27.72 15.96 6.30
C ASN A 811 26.88 16.52 7.46
N GLU A 812 26.17 17.62 7.22
CA GLU A 812 25.27 18.23 8.21
C GLU A 812 24.09 17.29 8.56
N GLY A 813 23.68 17.27 9.83
CA GLY A 813 22.60 16.42 10.35
C GLY A 813 22.95 15.72 11.66
N SER A 814 22.16 14.72 12.05
CA SER A 814 22.48 13.86 13.20
C SER A 814 23.57 12.87 12.80
N GLY A 815 24.73 12.95 13.43
CA GLY A 815 25.76 11.93 13.31
C GLY A 815 25.47 10.71 14.20
N GLU A 816 26.20 9.62 13.97
CA GLU A 816 26.21 8.44 14.85
C GLU A 816 27.59 7.79 14.85
N ILE A 817 28.09 7.45 16.04
CA ILE A 817 29.34 6.73 16.27
C ILE A 817 29.09 5.65 17.32
N TRP A 818 29.48 4.42 17.04
CA TRP A 818 29.41 3.33 18.00
C TRP A 818 30.76 3.10 18.68
N VAL A 819 30.74 2.85 19.98
CA VAL A 819 31.89 2.35 20.74
C VAL A 819 31.58 0.93 21.18
N ILE A 820 32.38 -0.02 20.73
CA ILE A 820 32.13 -1.45 20.86
C ILE A 820 33.22 -2.06 21.73
N VAL A 821 32.82 -2.81 22.75
CA VAL A 821 33.73 -3.55 23.62
C VAL A 821 33.45 -5.04 23.49
N ARG A 822 34.50 -5.82 23.21
CA ARG A 822 34.43 -7.23 22.80
C ARG A 822 35.38 -8.11 23.58
N GLN A 823 35.03 -9.38 23.73
CA GLN A 823 35.96 -10.45 24.11
C GLN A 823 35.88 -11.56 23.06
N GLY A 824 36.90 -11.68 22.21
CA GLY A 824 36.82 -12.48 20.97
C GLY A 824 35.66 -12.02 20.07
N ALA A 825 34.95 -12.98 19.49
CA ALA A 825 33.79 -12.73 18.62
C ALA A 825 32.64 -11.99 19.33
N VAL A 826 32.53 -12.10 20.66
CA VAL A 826 31.39 -11.60 21.44
C VAL A 826 31.49 -10.08 21.65
N ARG A 827 30.49 -9.32 21.20
CA ARG A 827 30.29 -7.91 21.60
C ARG A 827 29.61 -7.89 22.98
N SER A 828 30.35 -7.46 24.01
CA SER A 828 29.84 -7.35 25.38
C SER A 828 29.04 -6.05 25.59
N VAL A 829 29.46 -4.96 24.95
CA VAL A 829 28.81 -3.65 25.02
C VAL A 829 28.87 -2.96 23.66
N THR A 830 27.77 -2.27 23.30
CA THR A 830 27.77 -1.22 22.27
C THR A 830 27.17 0.06 22.84
N LEU A 831 27.98 1.10 22.91
CA LEU A 831 27.56 2.48 23.19
C LEU A 831 27.35 3.22 21.86
N SER A 832 26.41 4.16 21.79
CA SER A 832 26.03 4.86 20.56
C SER A 832 25.90 6.38 20.80
N LEU A 833 26.96 7.10 20.46
CA LEU A 833 27.01 8.56 20.54
C LEU A 833 26.34 9.16 19.29
N ARG A 834 25.40 10.08 19.48
CA ARG A 834 24.67 10.78 18.41
C ARG A 834 24.85 12.31 18.50
N PRO A 835 26.01 12.84 18.11
CA PRO A 835 26.27 14.28 18.12
C PRO A 835 25.54 14.96 16.95
N GLN A 836 25.28 16.26 17.09
CA GLN A 836 24.78 17.08 15.98
C GLN A 836 25.95 17.58 15.12
N ILE A 837 25.87 17.39 13.81
CA ILE A 837 26.82 17.94 12.85
C ILE A 837 26.22 19.21 12.23
N LEU A 838 26.98 20.31 12.25
CA LEU A 838 26.52 21.64 11.83
C LEU A 838 27.23 22.14 10.56
N GLY A 839 26.45 22.74 9.66
CA GLY A 839 26.94 23.39 8.44
C GLY A 839 27.44 24.82 8.66
N SER A 840 28.12 25.36 7.64
CA SER A 840 28.86 26.64 7.72
C SER A 840 28.00 27.91 7.85
N SER A 841 26.67 27.80 7.82
CA SER A 841 25.73 28.95 7.86
C SER A 841 24.58 28.79 8.86
N THR A 842 24.62 27.78 9.74
CA THR A 842 23.45 27.38 10.53
C THR A 842 23.50 27.98 11.95
N THR A 843 22.44 28.71 12.33
CA THR A 843 22.29 29.19 13.71
C THR A 843 21.70 28.07 14.59
N ILE A 844 22.11 28.00 15.86
CA ILE A 844 21.90 26.85 16.77
C ILE A 844 20.44 26.34 16.79
N ALA A 845 20.26 25.03 16.56
CA ALA A 845 18.99 24.33 16.73
C ALA A 845 19.15 22.98 17.43
N ALA A 846 18.24 22.70 18.37
CA ALA A 846 18.07 21.49 19.19
C ALA A 846 19.24 21.09 20.14
N PRO A 847 18.95 20.68 21.40
CA PRO A 847 19.95 20.06 22.26
C PRO A 847 20.30 18.64 21.79
N PRO A 848 21.53 18.16 22.04
CA PRO A 848 21.97 16.81 21.68
C PRO A 848 21.12 15.74 22.38
N LEU A 849 20.77 14.67 21.65
CA LEU A 849 20.06 13.51 22.18
C LEU A 849 21.03 12.34 22.43
N ALA A 850 21.32 12.05 23.69
CA ALA A 850 21.98 10.80 24.06
C ALA A 850 21.00 9.62 23.87
N ALA A 851 21.40 8.62 23.06
CA ALA A 851 20.68 7.35 22.96
C ALA A 851 21.15 6.39 24.07
N GLN A 852 20.27 5.45 24.48
CA GLN A 852 20.63 4.46 25.49
C GLN A 852 21.55 3.36 24.93
N GLY A 853 22.43 2.83 25.79
CA GLY A 853 23.35 1.77 25.44
C GLY A 853 22.72 0.39 25.42
N THR A 854 23.13 -0.42 24.44
CA THR A 854 22.77 -1.84 24.42
C THR A 854 23.86 -2.65 25.11
N ILE A 855 23.54 -3.18 26.29
CA ILE A 855 24.36 -4.16 27.00
C ILE A 855 24.04 -5.53 26.40
N GLN A 856 25.07 -6.29 26.01
CA GLN A 856 24.93 -7.69 25.61
C GLN A 856 25.76 -8.55 26.56
N ASN A 857 25.12 -9.10 27.59
CA ASN A 857 25.68 -10.22 28.33
C ASN A 857 25.65 -11.46 27.42
N GLY A 858 26.65 -11.57 26.53
CA GLY A 858 26.84 -12.72 25.67
C GLY A 858 27.64 -13.79 26.39
N ASP A 859 27.06 -14.98 26.51
CA ASP A 859 27.84 -16.21 26.64
C ASP A 859 28.75 -16.38 25.40
N ASP A 860 29.83 -17.15 25.56
CA ASP A 860 30.79 -17.32 24.48
C ASP A 860 30.21 -18.00 23.23
N LEU A 861 30.71 -17.56 22.08
CA LEU A 861 30.49 -18.14 20.75
C LEU A 861 31.85 -18.69 20.24
N PRO A 862 32.41 -19.78 20.81
CA PRO A 862 33.84 -20.05 20.69
C PRO A 862 34.27 -20.53 19.29
N ASP A 863 33.38 -21.23 18.58
CA ASP A 863 33.76 -22.17 17.51
C ASP A 863 33.07 -21.92 16.14
N VAL A 864 32.73 -20.66 15.80
CA VAL A 864 32.06 -20.32 14.53
C VAL A 864 32.75 -19.17 13.82
N ALA A 865 33.12 -19.38 12.55
CA ALA A 865 33.56 -18.31 11.66
C ALA A 865 32.43 -17.28 11.49
N THR A 866 32.64 -16.08 12.00
CA THR A 866 31.64 -15.02 12.06
C THR A 866 32.04 -13.89 11.11
N LEU A 867 31.19 -13.62 10.12
CA LEU A 867 31.30 -12.45 9.24
C LEU A 867 30.33 -11.39 9.73
N GLU A 868 30.86 -10.35 10.35
CA GLU A 868 30.08 -9.21 10.81
C GLU A 868 30.20 -8.03 9.86
N ILE A 869 29.05 -7.44 9.52
CA ILE A 869 28.89 -6.44 8.46
C ILE A 869 28.19 -5.23 9.05
N THR A 870 28.81 -4.06 8.95
CA THR A 870 28.30 -2.81 9.51
C THR A 870 28.24 -1.72 8.44
N GLN A 871 27.06 -1.11 8.26
CA GLN A 871 26.82 -0.08 7.24
C GLN A 871 27.21 1.33 7.73
N GLN A 872 28.18 1.95 7.09
CA GLN A 872 28.49 3.38 7.25
C GLN A 872 27.78 4.19 6.15
N ARG A 873 27.17 5.34 6.49
CA ARG A 873 26.51 6.25 5.55
C ARG A 873 26.92 7.70 5.77
N ASN A 874 27.55 8.30 4.77
CA ASN A 874 27.98 9.70 4.79
C ASN A 874 27.41 10.42 3.55
N GLY A 875 26.28 11.10 3.73
CA GLY A 875 25.47 11.61 2.61
C GLY A 875 24.93 10.46 1.75
N ASP A 876 25.11 10.57 0.43
CA ASP A 876 24.70 9.56 -0.55
C ASP A 876 25.68 8.37 -0.67
N GLU A 877 26.83 8.44 0.02
CA GLU A 877 27.83 7.37 0.05
C GLU A 877 27.52 6.36 1.16
N THR A 878 27.40 5.09 0.78
CA THR A 878 27.33 3.95 1.70
C THR A 878 28.60 3.09 1.60
N ARG A 879 29.11 2.59 2.72
CA ARG A 879 30.14 1.55 2.76
C ARG A 879 29.78 0.43 3.72
N PHE A 880 30.19 -0.78 3.39
CA PHE A 880 30.21 -1.90 4.33
C PHE A 880 31.59 -2.04 4.97
N ARG A 881 31.61 -2.13 6.29
CA ARG A 881 32.75 -2.54 7.08
C ARG A 881 32.57 -3.98 7.48
N TYR A 882 33.56 -4.80 7.13
CA TYR A 882 33.60 -6.23 7.42
C TYR A 882 34.56 -6.49 8.57
N SER A 883 34.10 -7.25 9.56
CA SER A 883 34.94 -7.87 10.58
C SER A 883 34.74 -9.37 10.48
N ILE A 884 35.77 -10.10 10.05
CA ILE A 884 35.76 -11.55 10.01
C ILE A 884 36.58 -12.11 11.16
N ASP A 885 35.93 -12.89 12.01
CA ASP A 885 36.55 -13.62 13.12
C ASP A 885 36.46 -15.13 12.82
N ILE A 886 37.61 -15.78 12.70
CA ILE A 886 37.71 -17.22 12.49
C ILE A 886 38.54 -17.79 13.64
N PRO A 887 37.93 -18.63 14.51
CA PRO A 887 38.60 -19.23 15.66
C PRO A 887 39.95 -19.84 15.27
N GLU A 888 40.98 -19.52 16.06
CA GLU A 888 42.37 -20.00 15.92
C GLU A 888 43.10 -19.65 14.60
N VAL A 889 42.46 -18.97 13.64
CA VAL A 889 43.05 -18.72 12.31
C VAL A 889 43.34 -17.24 12.08
N ALA A 890 42.34 -16.37 12.16
CA ALA A 890 42.51 -14.95 11.85
C ALA A 890 41.34 -14.09 12.33
N PHE A 891 41.66 -12.90 12.83
CA PHE A 891 40.73 -11.78 12.95
C PHE A 891 41.17 -10.69 11.97
N ASN A 892 40.40 -10.45 10.92
CA ASN A 892 40.71 -9.47 9.87
C ASN A 892 39.56 -8.49 9.66
N ARG A 893 39.89 -7.28 9.17
CA ARG A 893 38.92 -6.24 8.84
C ARG A 893 39.13 -5.71 7.43
N PHE A 894 38.03 -5.37 6.77
CA PHE A 894 38.02 -4.87 5.39
C PHE A 894 36.90 -3.85 5.21
N GLU A 895 37.04 -2.96 4.23
CA GLU A 895 36.00 -2.01 3.85
C GLU A 895 35.63 -2.22 2.37
N SER A 896 34.35 -2.10 2.04
CA SER A 896 33.90 -2.10 0.65
C SER A 896 34.35 -0.83 -0.10
N PRO A 897 34.34 -0.85 -1.44
CA PRO A 897 34.20 0.37 -2.23
C PRO A 897 33.01 1.22 -1.77
N ALA A 898 33.00 2.49 -2.18
CA ALA A 898 31.82 3.35 -2.04
C ALA A 898 30.66 2.80 -2.88
N ILE A 899 29.54 2.51 -2.23
CA ILE A 899 28.25 2.25 -2.86
C ILE A 899 27.55 3.60 -2.99
N ILE A 900 27.26 4.00 -4.22
CA ILE A 900 26.63 5.29 -4.53
C ILE A 900 25.15 5.04 -4.86
N GLY A 901 24.25 5.73 -4.14
CA GLY A 901 22.79 5.63 -4.35
C GLY A 901 22.07 4.70 -3.36
N ASP A 902 20.77 4.49 -3.59
CA ASP A 902 19.92 3.73 -2.65
C ASP A 902 20.11 2.21 -2.75
N LEU A 903 20.92 1.68 -1.84
CA LEU A 903 21.10 0.25 -1.60
C LEU A 903 19.78 -0.51 -1.41
N GLN A 904 18.76 0.08 -0.77
CA GLN A 904 17.47 -0.58 -0.55
C GLN A 904 16.66 -0.69 -1.85
N LEU A 905 16.76 0.29 -2.74
CA LEU A 905 16.22 0.19 -4.10
C LEU A 905 16.95 -0.91 -4.90
N TRP A 906 18.28 -1.00 -4.77
CA TRP A 906 19.09 -2.04 -5.42
C TRP A 906 18.72 -3.45 -4.93
N VAL A 907 18.60 -3.67 -3.62
CA VAL A 907 18.21 -4.97 -3.04
C VAL A 907 16.76 -5.34 -3.42
N ARG A 908 15.83 -4.39 -3.42
CA ARG A 908 14.46 -4.62 -3.93
C ARG A 908 14.46 -5.03 -5.40
N LYS A 909 15.26 -4.38 -6.24
CA LYS A 909 15.44 -4.76 -7.64
C LYS A 909 16.01 -6.17 -7.77
N LEU A 910 17.01 -6.55 -6.96
CA LEU A 910 17.58 -7.90 -6.96
C LEU A 910 16.52 -8.97 -6.65
N TYR A 911 15.66 -8.75 -5.64
CA TYR A 911 14.55 -9.68 -5.37
C TYR A 911 13.52 -9.71 -6.50
N HIS A 912 13.12 -8.56 -7.05
CA HIS A 912 12.21 -8.51 -8.20
C HIS A 912 12.77 -9.28 -9.41
N ASP A 913 14.04 -9.06 -9.73
CA ASP A 913 14.76 -9.72 -10.81
C ASP A 913 14.84 -11.26 -10.61
N ILE A 914 14.98 -11.74 -9.37
CA ILE A 914 14.96 -13.18 -9.04
C ILE A 914 13.55 -13.76 -9.22
N GLU A 915 12.50 -13.06 -8.81
CA GLU A 915 11.09 -13.47 -9.02
C GLU A 915 10.72 -13.48 -10.52
N GLN A 916 11.17 -12.48 -11.29
CA GLN A 916 10.96 -12.45 -12.74
C GLN A 916 11.72 -13.57 -13.45
N ALA A 917 12.94 -13.89 -13.01
CA ALA A 917 13.70 -15.03 -13.52
C ALA A 917 13.05 -16.37 -13.12
N TRP A 918 12.44 -16.47 -11.93
CA TRP A 918 11.67 -17.63 -11.49
C TRP A 918 10.45 -17.86 -12.39
N LEU A 919 9.56 -16.87 -12.50
CA LEU A 919 8.34 -16.91 -13.30
C LEU A 919 8.64 -17.14 -14.78
N GLY A 920 9.59 -16.39 -15.35
CA GLY A 920 9.98 -16.48 -16.75
C GLY A 920 10.74 -17.75 -17.14
N SER A 921 11.19 -18.57 -16.18
CA SER A 921 11.94 -19.80 -16.48
C SER A 921 11.07 -20.94 -17.02
N ALA A 922 9.76 -20.93 -16.74
CA ALA A 922 8.77 -21.91 -17.23
C ALA A 922 9.23 -23.40 -17.16
N GLY A 923 9.98 -23.77 -16.13
CA GLY A 923 10.52 -25.13 -15.92
C GLY A 923 11.93 -25.39 -16.49
N ASN A 924 12.55 -24.43 -17.19
CA ASN A 924 13.96 -24.53 -17.60
C ASN A 924 14.91 -24.21 -16.42
N ARG A 925 15.17 -25.25 -15.63
CA ARG A 925 16.00 -25.23 -14.41
C ARG A 925 17.44 -24.77 -14.67
N GLU A 926 18.00 -24.98 -15.86
CA GLU A 926 19.38 -24.61 -16.18
C GLU A 926 19.51 -23.09 -16.31
N ILE A 927 18.66 -22.46 -17.13
CA ILE A 927 18.64 -21.01 -17.34
C ILE A 927 18.44 -20.25 -16.02
N PHE A 928 17.55 -20.71 -15.14
CA PHE A 928 17.33 -20.05 -13.85
C PHE A 928 18.57 -20.18 -12.92
N ASN A 929 19.18 -21.36 -12.85
CA ASN A 929 20.39 -21.57 -12.05
C ASN A 929 21.58 -20.74 -12.56
N ASP A 930 21.77 -20.62 -13.87
CA ASP A 930 22.88 -19.84 -14.45
C ASP A 930 22.68 -18.33 -14.25
N ASN A 931 21.45 -17.83 -14.40
CA ASN A 931 21.10 -16.46 -14.02
C ASN A 931 21.39 -16.20 -12.53
N LEU A 932 21.10 -17.16 -11.64
CA LEU A 932 21.37 -17.01 -10.21
C LEU A 932 22.87 -17.03 -9.88
N LYS A 933 23.68 -17.85 -10.57
CA LYS A 933 25.16 -17.82 -10.47
C LYS A 933 25.71 -16.46 -10.88
N ALA A 934 25.30 -15.94 -12.04
CA ALA A 934 25.78 -14.66 -12.56
C ALA A 934 25.44 -13.51 -11.60
N ARG A 935 24.20 -13.47 -11.10
CA ARG A 935 23.75 -12.48 -10.10
C ARG A 935 24.48 -12.62 -8.77
N GLY A 936 24.72 -13.85 -8.33
CA GLY A 936 25.46 -14.14 -7.10
C GLY A 936 26.93 -13.73 -7.16
N ALA A 937 27.59 -13.93 -8.30
CA ALA A 937 28.96 -13.50 -8.55
C ALA A 937 29.06 -11.97 -8.65
N ALA A 938 28.10 -11.31 -9.30
CA ALA A 938 28.01 -9.85 -9.34
C ALA A 938 27.82 -9.26 -7.93
N LEU A 939 26.85 -9.77 -7.16
CA LEU A 939 26.61 -9.38 -5.76
C LEU A 939 27.89 -9.52 -4.90
N PHE A 940 28.58 -10.67 -4.99
CA PHE A 940 29.80 -10.88 -4.21
C PHE A 940 30.91 -9.91 -4.65
N LYS A 941 31.12 -9.72 -5.95
CA LYS A 941 32.14 -8.82 -6.51
C LYS A 941 31.91 -7.34 -6.20
N GLU A 942 30.65 -6.89 -6.19
CA GLU A 942 30.30 -5.49 -5.90
C GLU A 942 30.44 -5.15 -4.41
N LEU A 943 30.08 -6.10 -3.52
CA LEU A 943 30.06 -5.84 -2.08
C LEU A 943 31.36 -6.25 -1.35
N VAL A 944 32.00 -7.35 -1.75
CA VAL A 944 33.14 -7.94 -1.04
C VAL A 944 34.46 -7.43 -1.63
N PRO A 945 35.30 -6.73 -0.85
CA PRO A 945 36.58 -6.22 -1.33
C PRO A 945 37.59 -7.35 -1.62
N PRO A 946 38.49 -7.21 -2.61
CA PRO A 946 39.38 -8.29 -3.04
C PRO A 946 40.19 -8.97 -1.92
N PRO A 947 40.78 -8.26 -0.92
CA PRO A 947 41.52 -8.92 0.15
C PRO A 947 40.65 -9.82 1.07
N LEU A 948 39.35 -9.54 1.17
CA LEU A 948 38.39 -10.41 1.87
C LEU A 948 38.01 -11.60 0.98
N ALA A 949 37.84 -11.39 -0.33
CA ALA A 949 37.61 -12.47 -1.29
C ALA A 949 38.77 -13.47 -1.29
N ASP A 950 40.02 -12.99 -1.37
CA ASP A 950 41.25 -13.79 -1.28
C ASP A 950 41.34 -14.62 0.02
N LEU A 951 40.93 -14.02 1.13
CA LEU A 951 40.90 -14.70 2.43
C LEU A 951 39.83 -15.80 2.45
N LEU A 952 38.59 -15.49 2.07
CA LEU A 952 37.48 -16.43 2.04
C LEU A 952 37.76 -17.60 1.09
N TRP A 953 38.28 -17.32 -0.11
CA TRP A 953 38.65 -18.34 -1.10
C TRP A 953 39.71 -19.29 -0.54
N ARG A 954 40.80 -18.75 0.02
CA ARG A 954 41.87 -19.56 0.61
C ARG A 954 41.36 -20.47 1.73
N LEU A 955 40.53 -19.95 2.63
CA LEU A 955 39.96 -20.72 3.75
C LEU A 955 38.97 -21.80 3.30
N TYR A 956 38.22 -21.54 2.24
CA TYR A 956 37.37 -22.54 1.57
C TYR A 956 38.23 -23.65 0.94
N ARG A 957 39.26 -23.29 0.16
CA ARG A 957 40.21 -24.24 -0.46
C ARG A 957 40.99 -25.08 0.55
N GLU A 958 41.34 -24.50 1.70
CA GLU A 958 41.99 -25.20 2.83
C GLU A 958 41.01 -26.04 3.68
N GLY A 959 39.70 -26.03 3.38
CA GLY A 959 38.69 -26.76 4.14
C GLY A 959 38.44 -26.22 5.55
N LYS A 960 38.88 -25.00 5.84
CA LYS A 960 38.72 -24.31 7.13
C LYS A 960 37.37 -23.58 7.24
N LEU A 961 36.82 -23.12 6.12
CA LEU A 961 35.52 -22.43 6.06
C LEU A 961 34.37 -23.44 5.89
N LYS A 962 33.89 -24.02 7.00
CA LYS A 962 32.86 -25.08 7.01
C LYS A 962 31.43 -24.59 7.28
N SER A 963 31.31 -23.47 7.97
CA SER A 963 30.04 -22.85 8.39
C SER A 963 30.29 -21.38 8.69
N VAL A 964 29.41 -20.47 8.25
CA VAL A 964 29.53 -19.03 8.49
C VAL A 964 28.31 -18.50 9.22
N LEU A 965 28.52 -17.68 10.26
CA LEU A 965 27.50 -16.84 10.85
C LEU A 965 27.61 -15.42 10.28
N VAL A 966 26.63 -14.98 9.50
CA VAL A 966 26.52 -13.59 9.05
C VAL A 966 25.73 -12.77 10.07
N ARG A 967 26.35 -11.72 10.61
CA ARG A 967 25.69 -10.71 11.46
C ARG A 967 25.74 -9.38 10.73
N SER A 968 24.59 -8.79 10.44
CA SER A 968 24.53 -7.53 9.69
C SER A 968 23.46 -6.61 10.25
N ASP A 969 23.77 -5.32 10.31
CA ASP A 969 22.77 -4.26 10.52
C ASP A 969 22.20 -3.70 9.21
N GLU A 970 22.70 -4.18 8.07
CA GLU A 970 21.96 -4.25 6.82
C GLU A 970 21.33 -5.65 6.73
N PRO A 971 20.03 -5.81 7.01
CA PRO A 971 19.42 -7.13 7.09
C PRO A 971 18.87 -7.66 5.75
N PHE A 972 18.88 -6.85 4.69
CA PHE A 972 18.07 -7.08 3.49
C PHE A 972 18.83 -7.84 2.39
N VAL A 973 20.17 -7.70 2.30
CA VAL A 973 20.99 -8.39 1.30
C VAL A 973 20.87 -9.93 1.44
N PRO A 974 20.64 -10.67 0.33
CA PRO A 974 20.56 -12.14 0.33
C PRO A 974 21.95 -12.79 0.29
N TRP A 975 22.71 -12.71 1.40
CA TRP A 975 24.07 -13.26 1.51
C TRP A 975 24.19 -14.75 1.17
N GLU A 976 23.12 -15.54 1.25
CA GLU A 976 23.06 -16.94 0.81
C GLU A 976 23.44 -17.10 -0.66
N ILE A 977 23.07 -16.14 -1.52
CA ILE A 977 23.35 -16.18 -2.98
C ILE A 977 24.65 -15.46 -3.35
N ALA A 978 25.40 -14.90 -2.41
CA ALA A 978 26.70 -14.33 -2.73
C ALA A 978 27.64 -15.49 -3.14
N ARG A 979 28.17 -15.45 -4.36
CA ARG A 979 28.99 -16.53 -4.94
C ARG A 979 30.48 -16.23 -4.75
N LEU A 980 31.15 -17.09 -3.99
CA LEU A 980 32.58 -17.08 -3.78
C LEU A 980 33.27 -17.83 -4.93
N ASP A 981 33.96 -17.06 -5.78
CA ASP A 981 34.76 -17.53 -6.91
C ASP A 981 36.26 -17.47 -6.62
N ASP A 982 37.07 -18.07 -7.50
CA ASP A 982 38.52 -17.89 -7.49
C ASP A 982 38.87 -16.46 -7.92
N PRO A 983 39.57 -15.66 -7.10
CA PRO A 983 39.96 -14.29 -7.47
C PRO A 983 40.81 -14.19 -8.74
N ALA A 984 41.48 -15.28 -9.15
CA ALA A 984 42.28 -15.36 -10.37
C ALA A 984 41.50 -15.88 -11.59
N ILE A 985 40.29 -16.45 -11.43
CA ILE A 985 39.52 -17.09 -12.50
C ILE A 985 38.05 -16.62 -12.46
N PRO A 986 37.62 -15.73 -13.39
CA PRO A 986 36.20 -15.42 -13.58
C PRO A 986 35.39 -16.69 -13.85
N GLU A 987 34.26 -16.85 -13.15
CA GLU A 987 33.39 -18.03 -13.21
C GLU A 987 34.13 -19.34 -12.90
N SER A 988 34.86 -19.38 -11.78
CA SER A 988 35.59 -20.57 -11.34
C SER A 988 34.68 -21.80 -11.25
N PRO A 989 35.06 -22.94 -11.87
CA PRO A 989 34.29 -24.19 -11.77
C PRO A 989 34.15 -24.72 -10.34
N ASP A 990 35.13 -24.41 -9.48
CA ASP A 990 35.17 -24.80 -8.07
C ASP A 990 34.46 -23.77 -7.16
N GLY A 991 33.94 -22.67 -7.73
CA GLY A 991 33.27 -21.58 -7.01
C GLY A 991 31.87 -21.96 -6.49
N CYS A 992 31.57 -21.55 -5.26
CA CYS A 992 30.37 -21.95 -4.52
C CYS A 992 29.61 -20.75 -3.95
N PHE A 993 28.32 -20.91 -3.67
CA PHE A 993 27.54 -19.92 -2.94
C PHE A 993 27.82 -20.01 -1.44
N LEU A 994 27.84 -18.87 -0.72
CA LEU A 994 27.99 -18.89 0.74
C LEU A 994 26.89 -19.74 1.41
N GLY A 995 25.69 -19.80 0.83
CA GLY A 995 24.61 -20.71 1.27
C GLY A 995 24.98 -22.20 1.25
N GLU A 996 25.89 -22.65 0.38
CA GLU A 996 26.40 -24.03 0.35
C GLU A 996 27.34 -24.31 1.53
N LEU A 997 28.10 -23.29 1.96
CA LEU A 997 29.03 -23.32 3.10
C LEU A 997 28.32 -23.19 4.46
N GLY A 998 27.09 -23.71 4.58
CA GLY A 998 26.35 -23.77 5.83
C GLY A 998 26.03 -22.41 6.44
N LEU A 999 25.93 -21.35 5.62
CA LEU A 999 25.62 -20.00 6.08
C LEU A 999 24.31 -19.98 6.87
N CYS A 1000 24.39 -19.47 8.09
CA CYS A 1000 23.26 -18.96 8.86
C CYS A 1000 23.46 -17.47 9.07
N ARG A 1001 22.37 -16.71 9.18
CA ARG A 1001 22.37 -15.28 9.51
C ARG A 1001 21.83 -15.06 10.92
N TRP A 1002 21.98 -13.86 11.46
CA TRP A 1002 21.25 -13.45 12.67
C TRP A 1002 20.99 -11.94 12.68
N LEU A 1003 19.82 -11.54 13.17
CA LEU A 1003 19.46 -10.12 13.32
C LEU A 1003 20.35 -9.45 14.38
N TYR A 1004 20.79 -8.23 14.10
CA TYR A 1004 21.74 -7.53 14.94
C TYR A 1004 21.18 -7.27 16.36
N GLY A 1005 21.89 -7.76 17.38
CA GLY A 1005 21.68 -7.42 18.79
C GLY A 1005 21.36 -8.59 19.72
N ALA A 1006 20.65 -9.64 19.25
CA ALA A 1006 20.44 -10.86 20.04
C ALA A 1006 21.56 -11.89 19.79
N VAL A 1007 21.77 -12.81 20.74
CA VAL A 1007 22.65 -13.97 20.55
C VAL A 1007 21.78 -15.20 20.18
N PRO A 1008 22.10 -15.94 19.11
CA PRO A 1008 21.42 -17.20 18.81
C PRO A 1008 21.86 -18.29 19.81
N PRO A 1009 20.95 -19.15 20.29
CA PRO A 1009 21.30 -20.18 21.26
C PRO A 1009 22.09 -21.32 20.59
N PRO A 1010 23.11 -21.87 21.24
CA PRO A 1010 23.86 -23.01 20.70
C PRO A 1010 23.09 -24.34 20.79
N ARG A 1011 21.92 -24.37 21.46
CA ARG A 1011 21.08 -25.55 21.61
C ARG A 1011 19.59 -25.17 21.65
N ILE A 1012 18.75 -26.02 21.06
CA ILE A 1012 17.29 -25.95 21.15
C ILE A 1012 16.79 -27.32 21.59
N ARG A 1013 16.09 -27.40 22.73
CA ARG A 1013 15.49 -28.67 23.20
C ARG A 1013 14.10 -28.81 22.59
N VAL A 1014 13.78 -29.97 22.02
CA VAL A 1014 12.47 -30.27 21.43
C VAL A 1014 11.82 -31.39 22.23
N ARG A 1015 10.79 -31.06 23.03
CA ARG A 1015 10.14 -32.02 23.93
C ARG A 1015 9.04 -32.83 23.23
N PRO A 1016 8.77 -34.08 23.66
CA PRO A 1016 7.68 -34.90 23.14
C PRO A 1016 6.35 -34.15 23.18
N GLY A 1017 5.65 -34.15 22.04
CA GLY A 1017 4.35 -33.50 21.92
C GLY A 1017 4.34 -31.98 22.02
N ARG A 1018 5.52 -31.32 22.02
CA ARG A 1018 5.71 -29.86 21.83
C ARG A 1018 6.27 -29.50 20.45
N MET A 1019 6.42 -30.48 19.57
CA MET A 1019 6.56 -30.25 18.13
C MET A 1019 5.15 -30.08 17.53
N GLN A 1020 4.95 -29.01 16.76
CA GLN A 1020 3.66 -28.64 16.18
C GLN A 1020 3.81 -28.28 14.69
N TYR A 1021 2.77 -28.55 13.91
CA TYR A 1021 2.73 -28.17 12.50
C TYR A 1021 1.38 -27.62 12.06
N VAL A 1022 1.43 -26.81 11.00
CA VAL A 1022 0.29 -26.25 10.27
C VAL A 1022 0.53 -26.51 8.78
N VAL A 1023 -0.19 -27.47 8.20
CA VAL A 1023 -0.21 -27.75 6.75
C VAL A 1023 -1.66 -27.59 6.31
N PRO A 1024 -2.03 -26.51 5.60
CA PRO A 1024 -3.41 -26.29 5.16
C PRO A 1024 -3.83 -27.18 3.99
N HIS A 1025 -4.96 -27.86 4.11
CA HIS A 1025 -5.58 -28.69 3.07
C HIS A 1025 -6.54 -27.86 2.23
N TYR A 1026 -6.01 -26.91 1.46
CA TYR A 1026 -6.82 -25.91 0.75
C TYR A 1026 -8.02 -26.56 -0.02
N PRO A 1027 -9.28 -26.22 0.35
CA PRO A 1027 -10.48 -26.73 -0.32
C PRO A 1027 -10.54 -26.34 -1.81
N GLU A 1028 -9.98 -25.18 -2.14
CA GLU A 1028 -9.96 -24.59 -3.47
C GLU A 1028 -8.77 -25.13 -4.30
N PRO A 1029 -9.00 -25.95 -5.36
CA PRO A 1029 -7.95 -26.75 -5.99
C PRO A 1029 -6.72 -25.99 -6.50
N ARG A 1030 -6.87 -24.72 -6.91
CA ARG A 1030 -5.76 -23.89 -7.42
C ARG A 1030 -4.71 -23.54 -6.35
N PHE A 1031 -5.03 -23.68 -5.07
CA PHE A 1031 -4.12 -23.42 -3.96
C PHE A 1031 -3.47 -24.70 -3.41
N ARG A 1032 -3.85 -25.90 -3.86
CA ARG A 1032 -3.31 -27.14 -3.28
C ARG A 1032 -1.82 -27.32 -3.51
N LEU A 1033 -1.12 -27.72 -2.44
CA LEU A 1033 0.32 -27.98 -2.40
C LEU A 1033 0.50 -29.46 -2.09
N ARG A 1034 0.67 -30.27 -3.15
CA ARG A 1034 0.61 -31.72 -3.05
C ARG A 1034 1.82 -32.29 -2.32
N ALA A 1035 2.99 -31.69 -2.45
CA ALA A 1035 4.18 -32.17 -1.74
C ALA A 1035 4.11 -31.80 -0.25
N ALA A 1036 3.61 -30.62 0.10
CA ALA A 1036 3.27 -30.30 1.48
C ALA A 1036 2.27 -31.32 2.11
N GLU A 1037 1.16 -31.60 1.42
CA GLU A 1037 0.13 -32.58 1.85
C GLU A 1037 0.65 -34.03 1.91
N GLN A 1038 1.47 -34.47 0.96
CA GLN A 1038 1.79 -35.90 0.75
C GLN A 1038 3.21 -36.30 1.19
N VAL A 1039 4.09 -35.33 1.45
CA VAL A 1039 5.50 -35.57 1.84
C VAL A 1039 5.83 -34.89 3.17
N GLU A 1040 5.50 -33.61 3.35
CA GLU A 1040 5.85 -32.88 4.59
C GLU A 1040 4.96 -33.28 5.77
N GLU A 1041 3.63 -33.27 5.63
CA GLU A 1041 2.74 -33.67 6.74
C GLU A 1041 2.99 -35.12 7.23
N PRO A 1042 3.06 -36.15 6.35
CA PRO A 1042 3.35 -37.52 6.80
C PRO A 1042 4.72 -37.67 7.47
N MET A 1043 5.72 -36.89 7.02
CA MET A 1043 7.00 -36.82 7.70
C MET A 1043 6.82 -36.20 9.09
N LEU A 1044 6.23 -35.01 9.22
CA LEU A 1044 6.05 -34.30 10.50
C LEU A 1044 5.31 -35.18 11.52
N VAL A 1045 4.27 -35.89 11.08
CA VAL A 1045 3.56 -36.89 11.90
C VAL A 1045 4.50 -38.02 12.36
N ALA A 1046 5.35 -38.56 11.47
CA ALA A 1046 6.36 -39.56 11.83
C ALA A 1046 7.43 -39.02 12.80
N LEU A 1047 7.65 -37.70 12.86
CA LEU A 1047 8.54 -37.04 13.83
C LEU A 1047 7.86 -36.79 15.19
N GLY A 1048 6.59 -37.18 15.36
CA GLY A 1048 5.80 -36.94 16.57
C GLY A 1048 5.23 -35.53 16.68
N ALA A 1049 5.19 -34.78 15.57
CA ALA A 1049 4.58 -33.46 15.53
C ALA A 1049 3.05 -33.56 15.62
N LYS A 1050 2.43 -32.62 16.35
CA LYS A 1050 0.97 -32.50 16.45
C LYS A 1050 0.45 -31.49 15.44
N ARG A 1051 -0.61 -31.84 14.72
CA ARG A 1051 -1.36 -30.87 13.90
C ARG A 1051 -1.92 -29.79 14.81
N VAL A 1052 -1.78 -28.54 14.37
CA VAL A 1052 -2.55 -27.40 14.82
C VAL A 1052 -3.50 -27.09 13.69
N GLU A 1053 -4.79 -26.95 13.97
CA GLU A 1053 -5.75 -26.74 12.88
C GLU A 1053 -5.42 -25.44 12.13
N PRO A 1054 -5.40 -25.48 10.79
CA PRO A 1054 -4.97 -24.37 9.94
C PRO A 1054 -6.07 -23.30 9.81
N HIS A 1055 -6.53 -22.80 10.96
CA HIS A 1055 -7.45 -21.67 11.10
C HIS A 1055 -6.86 -20.63 12.06
N TYR A 1056 -7.22 -19.37 11.86
CA TYR A 1056 -6.64 -18.21 12.56
C TYR A 1056 -6.78 -18.34 14.08
N ARG A 1057 -7.93 -18.86 14.55
CA ARG A 1057 -8.20 -19.07 15.97
C ARG A 1057 -7.18 -20.03 16.59
N ASP A 1058 -6.99 -21.20 15.99
CA ASP A 1058 -6.20 -22.30 16.57
C ASP A 1058 -4.70 -22.06 16.45
N VAL A 1059 -4.25 -21.49 15.31
CA VAL A 1059 -2.86 -21.03 15.16
C VAL A 1059 -2.55 -19.88 16.10
N THR A 1060 -3.44 -18.90 16.27
CA THR A 1060 -3.17 -17.80 17.22
C THR A 1060 -3.30 -18.19 18.69
N ALA A 1061 -4.20 -19.10 19.05
CA ALA A 1061 -4.24 -19.69 20.40
C ALA A 1061 -2.96 -20.47 20.71
N THR A 1062 -2.44 -21.21 19.73
CA THR A 1062 -1.15 -21.90 19.81
C THR A 1062 -0.02 -20.93 20.07
N LEU A 1063 0.11 -19.86 19.28
CA LEU A 1063 1.11 -18.80 19.48
C LEU A 1063 1.01 -18.16 20.88
N GLN A 1064 -0.21 -17.88 21.34
CA GLN A 1064 -0.48 -17.29 22.67
C GLN A 1064 -0.21 -18.23 23.85
N SER A 1065 -0.25 -19.54 23.63
CA SER A 1065 0.07 -20.53 24.67
C SER A 1065 1.57 -20.63 24.94
N GLY A 1066 2.41 -20.34 23.94
CA GLY A 1066 3.84 -20.68 23.97
C GLY A 1066 4.11 -22.19 24.13
N GLY A 1067 3.13 -23.03 23.76
CA GLY A 1067 3.10 -24.47 24.02
C GLY A 1067 4.07 -25.32 23.20
N PHE A 1068 4.85 -24.74 22.29
CA PHE A 1068 5.76 -25.45 21.39
C PHE A 1068 7.23 -25.18 21.64
N ASP A 1069 8.05 -26.15 21.26
CA ASP A 1069 9.51 -26.04 21.10
C ASP A 1069 9.92 -26.06 19.61
N LEU A 1070 9.00 -26.46 18.72
CA LEU A 1070 9.18 -26.45 17.27
C LEU A 1070 7.83 -26.20 16.62
N LEU A 1071 7.74 -25.15 15.77
CA LEU A 1071 6.58 -24.86 14.94
C LEU A 1071 6.96 -24.92 13.46
N HIS A 1072 6.26 -25.74 12.68
CA HIS A 1072 6.41 -25.84 11.24
C HIS A 1072 5.14 -25.34 10.53
N PHE A 1073 5.29 -24.54 9.47
CA PHE A 1073 4.22 -24.18 8.54
C PHE A 1073 4.67 -24.50 7.12
N ALA A 1074 3.83 -25.17 6.33
CA ALA A 1074 4.03 -25.29 4.88
C ALA A 1074 2.74 -24.86 4.16
N GLY A 1075 2.85 -23.89 3.24
CA GLY A 1075 1.68 -23.22 2.67
C GLY A 1075 2.04 -22.03 1.79
N HIS A 1076 1.03 -21.28 1.33
CA HIS A 1076 1.28 -20.04 0.60
C HIS A 1076 1.73 -18.91 1.54
N GLY A 1077 2.56 -18.03 1.01
CA GLY A 1077 3.06 -16.84 1.71
C GLY A 1077 3.29 -15.70 0.74
N VAL A 1078 3.24 -14.48 1.26
CA VAL A 1078 3.53 -13.25 0.52
C VAL A 1078 4.26 -12.28 1.44
N ALA A 1079 5.30 -11.64 0.91
CA ALA A 1079 5.98 -10.52 1.56
C ALA A 1079 6.74 -9.66 0.54
N ASP A 1080 6.59 -8.35 0.66
CA ASP A 1080 7.37 -7.36 -0.07
C ASP A 1080 8.08 -6.44 0.93
N GLY A 1081 9.38 -6.21 0.74
CA GLY A 1081 10.15 -5.28 1.55
C GLY A 1081 9.70 -3.82 1.41
N SER A 1082 8.93 -3.47 0.36
CA SER A 1082 8.35 -2.12 0.20
C SER A 1082 7.08 -1.89 1.02
N SER A 1083 6.37 -2.96 1.42
CA SER A 1083 5.08 -2.90 2.15
C SER A 1083 4.99 -4.07 3.15
N ILE A 1084 6.04 -4.25 3.96
CA ILE A 1084 6.26 -5.47 4.76
C ILE A 1084 5.21 -5.70 5.86
N ASP A 1085 4.47 -4.66 6.27
CA ASP A 1085 3.29 -4.79 7.15
C ASP A 1085 2.20 -5.71 6.57
N GLY A 1086 2.16 -5.86 5.24
CA GLY A 1086 1.29 -6.81 4.53
C GLY A 1086 1.80 -8.25 4.49
N ALA A 1087 2.96 -8.56 5.10
CA ALA A 1087 3.52 -9.91 5.08
C ALA A 1087 2.59 -10.91 5.79
N ALA A 1088 2.18 -11.97 5.09
CA ALA A 1088 1.23 -12.95 5.58
C ALA A 1088 1.49 -14.36 5.04
N VAL A 1089 1.06 -15.37 5.81
CA VAL A 1089 0.88 -16.75 5.34
C VAL A 1089 -0.61 -17.06 5.20
N LEU A 1090 -0.96 -17.93 4.26
CA LEU A 1090 -2.35 -18.32 3.99
C LEU A 1090 -2.72 -19.60 4.75
N LEU A 1091 -3.72 -19.51 5.64
CA LEU A 1091 -4.33 -20.65 6.32
C LEU A 1091 -5.43 -21.28 5.44
N GLU A 1092 -6.05 -22.39 5.89
CA GLU A 1092 -6.87 -23.29 5.04
C GLU A 1092 -8.11 -22.64 4.46
N GLY A 1093 -8.62 -21.58 5.10
CA GLY A 1093 -9.80 -20.87 4.64
C GLY A 1093 -11.05 -21.74 4.67
N SER A 1094 -12.12 -21.29 4.02
CA SER A 1094 -13.34 -22.10 3.91
C SER A 1094 -14.21 -21.65 2.74
N TYR A 1095 -15.10 -22.52 2.27
CA TYR A 1095 -16.17 -22.12 1.38
C TYR A 1095 -17.32 -21.51 2.19
N ALA A 1096 -17.58 -20.21 1.99
CA ALA A 1096 -18.75 -19.53 2.53
C ALA A 1096 -19.86 -19.44 1.47
N GLN A 1097 -21.11 -19.42 1.92
CA GLN A 1097 -22.25 -19.06 1.08
C GLN A 1097 -22.38 -17.53 1.04
N ALA A 1098 -22.23 -16.95 -0.15
CA ALA A 1098 -22.41 -15.52 -0.37
C ALA A 1098 -23.16 -15.32 -1.70
N GLY A 1099 -24.21 -14.49 -1.69
CA GLY A 1099 -25.08 -14.28 -2.86
C GLY A 1099 -25.80 -15.53 -3.40
N GLY A 1100 -25.83 -16.65 -2.65
CA GLY A 1100 -26.32 -17.95 -3.14
C GLY A 1100 -25.30 -18.75 -3.97
N ALA A 1101 -24.06 -18.27 -4.08
CA ALA A 1101 -22.94 -19.00 -4.65
C ALA A 1101 -21.97 -19.45 -3.54
N GLN A 1102 -21.33 -20.61 -3.76
CA GLN A 1102 -20.30 -21.13 -2.87
C GLN A 1102 -18.95 -20.47 -3.23
N ARG A 1103 -18.44 -19.60 -2.36
CA ARG A 1103 -17.20 -18.83 -2.59
C ARG A 1103 -16.11 -19.23 -1.61
N TYR A 1104 -14.89 -19.48 -2.11
CA TYR A 1104 -13.73 -19.69 -1.25
C TYR A 1104 -13.27 -18.37 -0.62
N VAL A 1105 -13.25 -18.33 0.71
CA VAL A 1105 -12.77 -17.22 1.52
C VAL A 1105 -11.39 -17.58 2.07
N THR A 1106 -10.40 -16.74 1.77
CA THR A 1106 -9.03 -16.87 2.26
C THR A 1106 -8.91 -16.45 3.72
N GLU A 1107 -8.00 -17.08 4.46
CA GLU A 1107 -7.77 -16.81 5.88
C GLU A 1107 -6.28 -16.48 6.12
N PRO A 1108 -5.87 -15.20 6.03
CA PRO A 1108 -4.47 -14.81 6.18
C PRO A 1108 -4.06 -14.68 7.66
N LEU A 1109 -2.85 -15.15 7.98
CA LEU A 1109 -2.16 -14.85 9.24
C LEU A 1109 -1.00 -13.89 8.96
N ALA A 1110 -1.18 -12.62 9.33
CA ALA A 1110 -0.18 -11.56 9.09
C ALA A 1110 0.91 -11.52 10.17
N ALA A 1111 2.13 -11.13 9.79
CA ALA A 1111 3.28 -11.02 10.70
C ALA A 1111 3.04 -10.11 11.93
N PRO A 1112 2.34 -8.96 11.84
CA PRO A 1112 2.02 -8.15 13.03
C PRO A 1112 1.13 -8.87 14.05
N VAL A 1113 0.31 -9.85 13.62
CA VAL A 1113 -0.47 -10.69 14.54
C VAL A 1113 0.45 -11.62 15.32
N VAL A 1114 1.46 -12.22 14.65
CA VAL A 1114 2.46 -13.06 15.30
C VAL A 1114 3.25 -12.24 16.32
N ALA A 1115 3.80 -11.10 15.93
CA ALA A 1115 4.59 -10.22 16.80
C ALA A 1115 3.85 -9.78 18.07
N ARG A 1116 2.52 -9.64 17.99
CA ARG A 1116 1.66 -9.27 19.15
C ARG A 1116 1.22 -10.47 19.99
N LYS A 1117 1.08 -11.66 19.41
CA LYS A 1117 0.41 -12.81 20.04
C LYS A 1117 1.36 -13.94 20.46
N ALA A 1118 2.53 -14.06 19.85
CA ALA A 1118 3.44 -15.16 20.12
C ALA A 1118 4.07 -15.07 21.53
N LYS A 1119 4.22 -16.21 22.21
CA LYS A 1119 5.01 -16.34 23.43
C LYS A 1119 6.10 -17.38 23.18
N LEU A 1120 7.30 -16.93 22.86
CA LEU A 1120 8.34 -17.79 22.28
C LEU A 1120 9.45 -18.14 23.28
N ARG A 1121 9.27 -17.85 24.57
CA ARG A 1121 10.21 -18.22 25.64
C ARG A 1121 9.51 -19.05 26.70
N GLY A 1122 9.97 -20.29 26.89
CA GLY A 1122 9.50 -21.15 27.96
C GLY A 1122 9.96 -20.66 29.35
N PRO A 1123 9.28 -21.06 30.44
CA PRO A 1123 9.71 -20.76 31.82
C PRO A 1123 11.13 -21.27 32.14
N ASP A 1124 11.57 -22.29 31.40
CA ASP A 1124 12.90 -22.90 31.47
C ASP A 1124 13.90 -22.31 30.46
N ASN A 1125 13.64 -21.09 29.98
CA ASN A 1125 14.44 -20.34 29.02
C ASN A 1125 14.64 -21.05 27.65
N ASN A 1126 13.88 -22.11 27.35
CA ASN A 1126 13.91 -22.75 26.04
C ASN A 1126 13.31 -21.83 24.98
N ARG A 1127 13.91 -21.82 23.78
CA ARG A 1127 13.54 -20.96 22.65
C ARG A 1127 13.28 -21.84 21.42
N PRO A 1128 12.13 -21.75 20.74
CA PRO A 1128 11.71 -22.72 19.74
C PRO A 1128 12.44 -22.55 18.39
N LEU A 1129 12.47 -23.63 17.61
CA LEU A 1129 12.70 -23.55 16.16
C LEU A 1129 11.38 -23.22 15.46
N VAL A 1130 11.38 -22.23 14.56
CA VAL A 1130 10.25 -21.91 13.68
C VAL A 1130 10.67 -22.10 12.23
N VAL A 1131 9.85 -22.81 11.46
CA VAL A 1131 10.06 -23.02 10.01
C VAL A 1131 8.80 -22.57 9.28
N LEU A 1132 8.90 -21.54 8.44
CA LEU A 1132 7.86 -21.12 7.52
C LEU A 1132 8.28 -21.49 6.10
N ASN A 1133 7.87 -22.68 5.66
CA ASN A 1133 8.06 -23.17 4.31
C ASN A 1133 7.01 -22.58 3.37
N ALA A 1134 7.20 -21.30 3.03
CA ALA A 1134 6.27 -20.52 2.22
C ALA A 1134 7.02 -19.44 1.42
N CYS A 1135 6.48 -19.07 0.26
CA CYS A 1135 7.09 -18.07 -0.63
C CYS A 1135 7.33 -16.73 0.11
N GLN A 1136 8.49 -16.12 -0.14
CA GLN A 1136 8.84 -14.73 0.23
C GLN A 1136 8.87 -14.35 1.72
N VAL A 1137 8.24 -15.09 2.65
CA VAL A 1137 8.05 -14.67 4.05
C VAL A 1137 9.33 -14.55 4.89
N GLY A 1138 10.49 -14.91 4.35
CA GLY A 1138 11.81 -14.59 4.92
C GLY A 1138 12.32 -13.18 4.62
N ARG A 1139 11.65 -12.43 3.74
CA ARG A 1139 11.95 -11.03 3.44
C ARG A 1139 11.69 -10.12 4.63
N LEU A 1140 12.38 -8.99 4.59
CA LEU A 1140 12.34 -7.92 5.58
C LEU A 1140 12.07 -6.59 4.87
N GLY A 1141 11.52 -5.65 5.61
CA GLY A 1141 11.29 -4.26 5.19
C GLY A 1141 11.28 -3.35 6.41
N PHE A 1142 11.19 -2.05 6.19
CA PHE A 1142 10.97 -1.09 7.27
C PHE A 1142 9.47 -0.92 7.53
N ASN A 1143 9.09 -1.03 8.79
CA ASN A 1143 7.85 -0.47 9.33
C ASN A 1143 8.11 1.00 9.72
N LEU A 1144 7.06 1.73 10.11
CA LEU A 1144 7.14 3.15 10.48
C LEU A 1144 8.26 3.50 11.49
N THR A 1145 8.55 2.61 12.44
CA THR A 1145 9.54 2.83 13.51
C THR A 1145 10.48 1.64 13.78
N SER A 1146 10.40 0.57 12.99
CA SER A 1146 11.11 -0.69 13.28
C SER A 1146 11.36 -1.53 12.02
N LEU A 1147 12.08 -2.64 12.17
CA LEU A 1147 12.21 -3.68 11.16
C LEU A 1147 10.99 -4.61 11.20
N GLY A 1148 10.37 -4.86 10.05
CA GLY A 1148 9.16 -5.70 9.90
C GLY A 1148 9.40 -7.03 9.19
N GLY A 1149 8.34 -7.84 9.11
CA GLY A 1149 8.34 -9.20 8.53
C GLY A 1149 8.30 -10.31 9.57
N PHE A 1150 8.28 -11.57 9.12
CA PHE A 1150 8.15 -12.71 10.04
C PHE A 1150 9.41 -12.97 10.87
N ALA A 1151 10.62 -12.71 10.37
CA ALA A 1151 11.84 -12.94 11.16
C ALA A 1151 11.88 -12.04 12.41
N PRO A 1152 11.62 -10.71 12.35
CA PRO A 1152 11.47 -9.88 13.55
C PRO A 1152 10.29 -10.28 14.43
N ALA A 1153 9.17 -10.71 13.82
CA ALA A 1153 7.99 -11.16 14.56
C ALA A 1153 8.21 -12.43 15.39
N PHE A 1154 9.17 -13.29 15.01
CA PHE A 1154 9.54 -14.50 15.78
C PHE A 1154 10.84 -14.34 16.57
N LEU A 1155 11.83 -13.58 16.09
CA LEU A 1155 13.13 -13.43 16.75
C LEU A 1155 13.14 -12.29 17.78
N GLY A 1156 12.17 -11.38 17.71
CA GLY A 1156 12.12 -10.13 18.46
C GLY A 1156 12.70 -8.95 17.66
N ALA A 1157 12.11 -7.77 17.84
CA ALA A 1157 12.56 -6.55 17.16
C ALA A 1157 13.92 -6.05 17.68
N ARG A 1158 14.68 -5.35 16.83
CA ARG A 1158 15.74 -4.43 17.27
C ARG A 1158 16.21 -3.43 16.21
N VAL A 1159 16.15 -2.15 16.58
CA VAL A 1159 17.31 -1.24 16.65
C VAL A 1159 17.11 -0.42 17.93
N GLY A 1160 18.15 -0.25 18.77
CA GLY A 1160 18.18 0.77 19.83
C GLY A 1160 17.76 0.37 21.26
N GLU A 1161 17.10 -0.78 21.51
CA GLU A 1161 16.70 -1.16 22.88
C GLU A 1161 17.64 -2.14 23.57
N SER A 1162 17.99 -1.85 24.83
CA SER A 1162 18.99 -2.57 25.62
C SER A 1162 18.57 -3.98 26.06
N ASN A 1163 17.27 -4.25 26.14
CA ASN A 1163 16.71 -5.46 26.78
C ASN A 1163 16.14 -6.52 25.82
N SER A 1164 16.28 -6.37 24.50
CA SER A 1164 15.84 -7.43 23.58
C SER A 1164 16.67 -8.71 23.83
N VAL A 1165 15.99 -9.77 24.25
CA VAL A 1165 16.54 -11.12 24.34
C VAL A 1165 15.80 -11.92 23.27
N GLY A 1166 16.55 -12.52 22.34
CA GLY A 1166 15.94 -13.18 21.19
C GLY A 1166 14.85 -14.16 21.60
N GLU A 1167 13.71 -14.08 20.94
CA GLU A 1167 12.50 -14.80 21.29
C GLU A 1167 12.56 -16.25 20.80
N ALA A 1168 12.31 -16.52 19.52
CA ALA A 1168 12.60 -17.81 18.91
C ALA A 1168 14.12 -18.12 18.93
N GLY A 1169 14.46 -19.41 18.99
CA GLY A 1169 15.83 -19.91 19.00
C GLY A 1169 16.43 -20.04 17.61
N ALA A 1170 15.59 -20.37 16.62
CA ALA A 1170 15.92 -20.34 15.22
C ALA A 1170 14.68 -20.04 14.36
N PHE A 1171 14.88 -19.44 13.19
CA PHE A 1171 13.82 -19.13 12.22
C PHE A 1171 14.29 -19.46 10.79
N VAL A 1172 13.51 -20.21 10.02
CA VAL A 1172 13.84 -20.66 8.66
C VAL A 1172 12.70 -20.31 7.71
N SER A 1173 12.99 -19.66 6.58
CA SER A 1173 11.96 -19.23 5.62
C SER A 1173 12.54 -18.83 4.26
N CYS A 1174 11.69 -18.73 3.22
CA CYS A 1174 12.12 -18.46 1.85
C CYS A 1174 12.13 -16.95 1.52
N LEU A 1175 13.16 -16.50 0.80
CA LEU A 1175 13.36 -15.10 0.37
C LEU A 1175 12.71 -14.76 -0.98
N TRP A 1176 12.25 -15.76 -1.74
CA TRP A 1176 11.53 -15.61 -3.01
C TRP A 1176 10.56 -16.80 -3.20
N SER A 1177 9.89 -16.87 -4.35
CA SER A 1177 9.01 -17.99 -4.70
C SER A 1177 9.76 -19.33 -4.75
N VAL A 1178 9.09 -20.41 -4.32
CA VAL A 1178 9.67 -21.77 -4.27
C VAL A 1178 8.74 -22.80 -4.91
N GLY A 1179 9.31 -23.91 -5.36
CA GLY A 1179 8.56 -25.05 -5.85
C GLY A 1179 8.15 -25.96 -4.70
N ASP A 1180 6.89 -26.39 -4.69
CA ASP A 1180 6.28 -27.29 -3.70
C ASP A 1180 7.15 -28.53 -3.41
N GLU A 1181 7.43 -29.35 -4.42
CA GLU A 1181 8.27 -30.56 -4.27
C GLU A 1181 9.71 -30.26 -3.78
N PRO A 1182 10.48 -29.36 -4.42
CA PRO A 1182 11.82 -29.00 -3.94
C PRO A 1182 11.86 -28.44 -2.51
N ALA A 1183 10.82 -27.72 -2.10
CA ALA A 1183 10.65 -27.20 -0.75
C ALA A 1183 10.43 -28.33 0.26
N SER A 1184 9.56 -29.31 -0.05
CA SER A 1184 9.37 -30.52 0.75
C SER A 1184 10.65 -31.35 0.87
N HIS A 1185 11.47 -31.41 -0.19
CA HIS A 1185 12.78 -32.04 -0.14
C HIS A 1185 13.77 -31.31 0.78
N PHE A 1186 13.75 -29.98 0.82
CA PHE A 1186 14.53 -29.19 1.79
C PHE A 1186 14.10 -29.51 3.24
N ALA A 1187 12.81 -29.35 3.55
CA ALA A 1187 12.27 -29.57 4.89
C ALA A 1187 12.57 -30.99 5.39
N ARG A 1188 12.40 -32.00 4.53
CA ARG A 1188 12.66 -33.40 4.86
C ARG A 1188 14.11 -33.69 5.18
N ALA A 1189 15.03 -33.25 4.32
CA ALA A 1189 16.46 -33.46 4.54
C ALA A 1189 16.98 -32.65 5.74
N LEU A 1190 16.40 -31.47 6.03
CA LEU A 1190 16.73 -30.68 7.22
C LEU A 1190 16.40 -31.45 8.51
N TYR A 1191 15.16 -31.92 8.67
CA TYR A 1191 14.78 -32.62 9.90
C TYR A 1191 15.47 -33.99 10.04
N GLN A 1192 15.62 -34.74 8.94
CA GLN A 1192 16.38 -36.01 8.96
C GLN A 1192 17.82 -35.80 9.44
N ALA A 1193 18.49 -34.73 9.01
CA ALA A 1193 19.82 -34.39 9.49
C ALA A 1193 19.81 -33.97 10.97
N LEU A 1194 18.89 -33.10 11.38
CA LEU A 1194 18.80 -32.59 12.76
C LEU A 1194 18.44 -33.69 13.80
N GLN A 1195 17.80 -34.77 13.39
CA GLN A 1195 17.43 -35.90 14.27
C GLN A 1195 18.51 -36.98 14.43
N VAL A 1196 19.64 -36.90 13.73
CA VAL A 1196 20.72 -37.90 13.84
C VAL A 1196 21.22 -37.99 15.29
N GLN A 1197 21.18 -39.19 15.87
CA GLN A 1197 21.70 -39.45 17.21
C GLN A 1197 23.20 -39.07 17.30
N GLY A 1198 23.56 -38.27 18.30
CA GLY A 1198 24.88 -37.63 18.42
C GLY A 1198 24.92 -36.18 17.93
N GLY A 1199 23.90 -35.73 17.19
CA GLY A 1199 23.66 -34.34 16.83
C GLY A 1199 24.33 -33.89 15.54
N THR A 1200 23.53 -33.46 14.55
CA THR A 1200 24.01 -32.66 13.42
C THR A 1200 23.81 -31.18 13.72
N THR A 1201 24.84 -30.36 13.48
CA THR A 1201 24.73 -28.91 13.63
C THR A 1201 23.82 -28.29 12.58
N MET A 1202 23.13 -27.19 12.92
CA MET A 1202 22.21 -26.50 12.00
C MET A 1202 22.86 -26.15 10.66
N GLY A 1203 24.07 -25.57 10.66
CA GLY A 1203 24.77 -25.23 9.42
C GLY A 1203 25.03 -26.46 8.53
N ARG A 1204 25.39 -27.60 9.13
CA ARG A 1204 25.59 -28.86 8.38
C ARG A 1204 24.26 -29.44 7.88
N ALA A 1205 23.21 -29.40 8.70
CA ALA A 1205 21.87 -29.85 8.33
C ALA A 1205 21.31 -29.01 7.18
N VAL A 1206 21.54 -27.70 7.17
CA VAL A 1206 21.19 -26.78 6.07
C VAL A 1206 21.96 -27.12 4.80
N THR A 1207 23.28 -27.37 4.84
CA THR A 1207 24.03 -27.82 3.65
C THR A 1207 23.44 -29.12 3.07
N ILE A 1208 23.05 -30.08 3.92
CA ILE A 1208 22.40 -31.33 3.48
C ILE A 1208 21.03 -31.05 2.86
N ALA A 1209 20.22 -30.20 3.50
CA ALA A 1209 18.89 -29.80 3.01
C ALA A 1209 18.95 -29.07 1.67
N ARG A 1210 19.89 -28.13 1.52
CA ARG A 1210 20.18 -27.43 0.26
C ARG A 1210 20.60 -28.41 -0.84
N ALA A 1211 21.50 -29.35 -0.55
CA ALA A 1211 21.91 -30.36 -1.52
C ALA A 1211 20.72 -31.24 -1.98
N ALA A 1212 19.88 -31.70 -1.05
CA ALA A 1212 18.70 -32.49 -1.37
C ALA A 1212 17.67 -31.72 -2.23
N ALA A 1213 17.38 -30.46 -1.87
CA ALA A 1213 16.48 -29.60 -2.63
C ALA A 1213 17.04 -29.25 -4.02
N ARG A 1214 18.35 -29.06 -4.16
CA ARG A 1214 19.03 -28.84 -5.45
C ARG A 1214 18.98 -30.07 -6.35
N SER A 1215 19.08 -31.27 -5.78
CA SER A 1215 18.90 -32.51 -6.52
C SER A 1215 17.45 -32.70 -6.99
N ALA A 1216 16.47 -32.32 -6.15
CA ALA A 1216 15.05 -32.38 -6.50
C ALA A 1216 14.66 -31.32 -7.55
N GLY A 1217 15.12 -30.07 -7.40
CA GLY A 1217 14.48 -28.90 -8.02
C GLY A 1217 15.35 -27.87 -8.77
N ASP A 1218 14.65 -26.83 -9.18
CA ASP A 1218 15.11 -25.46 -9.44
C ASP A 1218 15.93 -24.85 -8.27
N ALA A 1219 16.16 -23.53 -8.27
CA ALA A 1219 16.95 -22.86 -7.22
C ALA A 1219 16.21 -22.57 -5.89
N THR A 1220 15.08 -23.24 -5.61
CA THR A 1220 14.42 -23.26 -4.28
C THR A 1220 15.41 -23.48 -3.14
N TRP A 1221 16.42 -24.32 -3.37
CA TRP A 1221 17.47 -24.64 -2.40
C TRP A 1221 18.26 -23.43 -1.88
N LEU A 1222 18.39 -22.34 -2.66
CA LEU A 1222 19.05 -21.11 -2.20
C LEU A 1222 18.10 -20.13 -1.51
N SER A 1223 16.79 -20.25 -1.70
CA SER A 1223 15.80 -19.30 -1.18
C SER A 1223 15.78 -19.21 0.35
N TYR A 1224 16.16 -20.27 1.06
CA TYR A 1224 16.06 -20.34 2.50
C TYR A 1224 17.06 -19.42 3.21
N ALA A 1225 16.55 -18.36 3.83
CA ALA A 1225 17.23 -17.62 4.88
C ALA A 1225 17.11 -18.40 6.20
N VAL A 1226 18.25 -18.73 6.80
CA VAL A 1226 18.32 -19.49 8.05
C VAL A 1226 18.87 -18.60 9.15
N TYR A 1227 18.01 -18.21 10.08
CA TYR A 1227 18.39 -17.49 11.29
C TYR A 1227 18.66 -18.50 12.39
N ALA A 1228 19.93 -18.78 12.66
CA ALA A 1228 20.37 -19.73 13.69
C ALA A 1228 21.84 -19.55 14.07
N HIS A 1229 22.26 -20.15 15.18
CA HIS A 1229 23.68 -20.42 15.43
C HIS A 1229 24.12 -21.57 14.50
N PRO A 1230 25.19 -21.46 13.70
CA PRO A 1230 25.58 -22.55 12.79
C PRO A 1230 25.87 -23.87 13.51
N ASN A 1231 26.51 -23.83 14.69
CA ASN A 1231 26.72 -25.01 15.53
C ASN A 1231 25.51 -25.37 16.42
N CYS A 1232 24.32 -24.81 16.18
CA CYS A 1232 23.13 -25.12 16.99
C CYS A 1232 22.80 -26.61 16.88
N LEU A 1233 22.62 -27.27 18.03
CA LEU A 1233 22.13 -28.65 18.11
C LEU A 1233 20.65 -28.64 18.50
N LEU A 1234 19.86 -29.48 17.82
CA LEU A 1234 18.49 -29.79 18.25
C LEU A 1234 18.51 -31.05 19.11
N GLU A 1235 18.18 -30.90 20.39
CA GLU A 1235 18.11 -31.97 21.37
C GLU A 1235 16.66 -32.46 21.46
N PHE A 1236 16.30 -33.48 20.67
CA PHE A 1236 15.03 -34.19 20.82
C PHE A 1236 15.07 -35.01 22.12
N THR A 1237 14.34 -34.58 23.14
CA THR A 1237 14.33 -35.30 24.42
C THR A 1237 13.40 -36.51 24.34
N PRO A 1238 13.70 -37.64 25.02
CA PRO A 1238 12.82 -38.81 25.09
C PRO A 1238 11.44 -38.50 25.71
#